data_AF-A0A3B8J296-F1
#
_entry.id   AF-A0A3B8J296-F1
#
_cell.length_a   1.000
_cell.length_b   1.000
_cell.length_c   1.000
_cell.angle_alpha   90.00
_cell.angle_beta   90.00
_cell.angle_gamma   90.00
#
_symmetry.space_group_name_H-M   'P 1'
#
loop_
_entity.id
_entity.type
_entity.pdbx_description
1 polymer ?
#
loop_
_entity_poly.entity_id
_entity_poly.type
_entity_poly.pdbx_seq_one_letter_code
_entity_poly.pdbx_strand_id
1 'polypeptide(L)'
;MEGPKTISKAPPQFDSQSWEALRTLGLEHIEALSKRIWTDYNTHDPGVTLLEVLCYAITDLGYRASFPIQDLLTTENTSVKDHFHSARQVLSCNPLTLADWRKLLIDIPGIKNAWLEATQMSFPKFYLNCPDSTLTYSALNKVGEKLDEVVPEGFYNCILEFDDPETVAGGTDAMGDLNSNTITYTFEVLLDPEATDLEQDQLPPLEGMKFELEVTFATWDLVNDKRPLRNYIRNISFDYSDEYKDYAIEVITKDSPLDFIVQVFNLSTLDRVIDQDLSDALRLHLQRHLGFAKHPDPLKEAENLDNNVLDRYRAKLALVRGLVQDAKIKLHRHRNLCEDFLRFSSLRVEEIGICADIDLKSDADPTLIQGEIYYRIEQFLSPRVYFHTLQEMYDDGYATEEIFLGPALRHGFIKDDELALADRRRVIHVSDLIHEIMDIPGVVAVRDIQIANFPKATDANIPQKSVKWCLKLAYEQNFVPRMGYEHSRITFYKSDLPYMASESLALNYWDDLRDAEREARLGDTIENEDRAVPEGKYRGVGSYYSVQHDLPQTYGVGNIGLPDTSTDLRKAQARQLQGYLAFFEQLLANYYSQLANLTDLFGLDLRQKDEFGEPRVKDGKPLYKPTYPNQPLTAVPGFPHQVADFIKDWEGQSERTIQTEWANYLADEDSPYRSELARISEPDAIMVDRRNRFLDHLMARFNEQFADYAVLMYILEGEEGRRSMIEDKVNLLKNYPEVSGNRGKGFDYVDPQRVWDIDNVSGLENRFRMLLGIEEQTERKLVLEAHPYVKIFTDVGGNYRWRIYDLREEIILNSDKGYTAEEINGMIFSAMERGRDIKNYDATKTTQSGKHYFNLLDEKGDVIGRTQNYYDSPEERDEVLDTLVNFLEELAPAFQSMVGEGLHIIEHLLLRPRSW
;
A
#
# COMPACT_ATOMS: atom_id res chain seq x y z
N MET A 1 30.12 13.21 -31.40
CA MET A 1 31.16 14.18 -31.02
C MET A 1 30.44 15.48 -30.70
N GLU A 2 30.36 15.85 -29.42
CA GLU A 2 29.92 17.20 -29.06
C GLU A 2 30.92 18.21 -29.65
N GLY A 3 30.41 19.29 -30.25
CA GLY A 3 31.24 20.34 -30.81
C GLY A 3 32.11 21.03 -29.75
N PRO A 4 33.06 21.90 -30.16
CA PRO A 4 33.89 22.63 -29.21
C PRO A 4 33.00 23.43 -28.24
N LYS A 5 33.21 23.25 -26.94
CA LYS A 5 32.52 24.03 -25.91
C LYS A 5 32.94 25.50 -26.05
N THR A 6 32.04 26.34 -26.55
CA THR A 6 32.23 27.78 -26.67
C THR A 6 31.51 28.50 -25.53
N ILE A 7 32.15 29.49 -24.91
CA ILE A 7 31.49 30.37 -23.95
C ILE A 7 30.45 31.21 -24.71
N SER A 8 29.20 31.22 -24.24
CA SER A 8 28.14 32.01 -24.85
C SER A 8 28.50 33.50 -24.80
N LYS A 9 28.22 34.23 -25.89
CA LYS A 9 28.31 35.70 -25.92
C LYS A 9 27.00 36.38 -25.51
N ALA A 10 25.94 35.59 -25.26
CA ALA A 10 24.69 36.15 -24.77
C ALA A 10 24.92 36.73 -23.36
N PRO A 11 24.28 37.86 -23.03
CA PRO A 11 24.34 38.39 -21.68
C PRO A 11 23.76 37.36 -20.69
N PRO A 12 24.27 37.32 -19.44
CA PRO A 12 23.72 36.45 -18.42
C PRO A 12 22.24 36.76 -18.18
N GLN A 13 21.48 35.73 -17.77
CA GLN A 13 20.05 35.85 -17.55
C GLN A 13 19.71 36.74 -16.33
N PHE A 14 20.57 36.73 -15.32
CA PHE A 14 20.37 37.44 -14.07
C PHE A 14 21.51 38.43 -13.82
N ASP A 15 21.19 39.59 -13.26
CA ASP A 15 22.19 40.62 -12.93
C ASP A 15 23.23 40.11 -11.92
N SER A 16 22.86 39.17 -11.05
CA SER A 16 23.76 38.50 -10.11
C SER A 16 24.87 37.69 -10.80
N GLN A 17 24.77 37.44 -12.09
CA GLN A 17 25.78 36.76 -12.91
C GLN A 17 26.56 37.74 -13.79
N SER A 18 26.25 39.04 -13.73
CA SER A 18 26.95 40.09 -14.44
C SER A 18 27.84 40.86 -13.47
N TRP A 19 29.14 40.60 -13.55
CA TRP A 19 30.13 41.35 -12.78
C TRP A 19 30.02 42.86 -13.02
N GLU A 20 29.78 43.29 -14.28
CA GLU A 20 29.64 44.70 -14.64
C GLU A 20 28.41 45.34 -13.99
N ALA A 21 27.28 44.61 -13.95
CA ALA A 21 26.05 45.08 -13.32
C ALA A 21 26.24 45.22 -11.79
N LEU A 22 26.82 44.19 -11.15
CA LEU A 22 27.10 44.21 -9.71
C LEU A 22 28.08 45.32 -9.33
N ARG A 23 29.12 45.55 -10.13
CA ARG A 23 30.08 46.63 -9.91
C ARG A 23 29.41 48.00 -10.04
N THR A 24 28.59 48.18 -11.07
CA THR A 24 27.86 49.43 -11.28
C THR A 24 26.96 49.73 -10.09
N LEU A 25 26.16 48.75 -9.65
CA LEU A 25 25.31 48.86 -8.47
C LEU A 25 26.11 49.16 -7.19
N GLY A 26 27.25 48.48 -7.00
CA GLY A 26 28.13 48.72 -5.86
C GLY A 26 28.67 50.15 -5.83
N LEU A 27 29.10 50.68 -6.97
CA LEU A 27 29.56 52.07 -7.08
C LEU A 27 28.44 53.07 -6.83
N GLU A 28 27.23 52.83 -7.34
CA GLU A 28 26.06 53.66 -7.05
C GLU A 28 25.77 53.73 -5.55
N HIS A 29 25.85 52.59 -4.83
CA HIS A 29 25.71 52.58 -3.38
C HIS A 29 26.81 53.36 -2.66
N ILE A 30 28.07 53.21 -3.08
CA ILE A 30 29.20 53.95 -2.51
C ILE A 30 29.03 55.46 -2.73
N GLU A 31 28.66 55.88 -3.94
CA GLU A 31 28.43 57.29 -4.27
C GLU A 31 27.27 57.86 -3.42
N ALA A 32 26.15 57.13 -3.35
CA ALA A 32 25.00 57.54 -2.57
C ALA A 32 25.32 57.73 -1.07
N LEU A 33 26.09 56.82 -0.49
CA LEU A 33 26.42 56.83 0.94
C LEU A 33 27.58 57.77 1.29
N SER A 34 28.57 57.94 0.40
CA SER A 34 29.88 58.47 0.78
C SER A 34 30.49 59.52 -0.16
N LYS A 35 29.77 60.02 -1.19
CA LYS A 35 30.31 61.02 -2.16
C LYS A 35 30.94 62.29 -1.59
N ARG A 36 30.70 62.61 -0.31
CA ARG A 36 31.34 63.76 0.36
C ARG A 36 32.71 63.43 0.95
N ILE A 37 32.99 62.15 1.19
CA ILE A 37 34.20 61.66 1.87
C ILE A 37 35.07 60.88 0.89
N TRP A 38 34.47 59.91 0.18
CA TRP A 38 35.14 59.11 -0.84
C TRP A 38 34.71 59.63 -2.22
N THR A 39 35.64 60.27 -2.92
CA THR A 39 35.38 60.99 -4.19
C THR A 39 36.11 60.39 -5.40
N ASP A 40 36.99 59.42 -5.18
CA ASP A 40 37.75 58.73 -6.21
C ASP A 40 37.22 57.30 -6.40
N TYR A 41 36.65 57.02 -7.58
CA TYR A 41 36.06 55.72 -7.92
C TYR A 41 36.84 54.99 -9.02
N ASN A 42 38.10 55.37 -9.23
CA ASN A 42 38.95 54.76 -10.24
C ASN A 42 39.55 53.42 -9.78
N THR A 43 39.99 52.60 -10.73
CA THR A 43 40.51 51.24 -10.50
C THR A 43 41.81 51.17 -9.69
N HIS A 44 42.47 52.30 -9.45
CA HIS A 44 43.68 52.36 -8.62
C HIS A 44 43.36 52.54 -7.13
N ASP A 45 42.12 52.91 -6.79
CA ASP A 45 41.67 53.03 -5.40
C ASP A 45 41.49 51.63 -4.79
N PRO A 46 42.15 51.33 -3.64
CA PRO A 46 42.04 50.03 -3.01
C PRO A 46 40.60 49.63 -2.65
N GLY A 47 39.74 50.55 -2.23
CA GLY A 47 38.35 50.24 -1.93
C GLY A 47 37.56 49.82 -3.16
N VAL A 48 37.85 50.41 -4.33
CA VAL A 48 37.25 49.99 -5.61
C VAL A 48 37.76 48.60 -6.00
N THR A 49 39.05 48.30 -5.80
CA THR A 49 39.57 46.95 -6.06
C THR A 49 38.92 45.89 -5.15
N LEU A 50 38.64 46.22 -3.88
CA LEU A 50 37.93 45.32 -2.96
C LEU A 50 36.49 45.08 -3.44
N LEU A 51 35.79 46.15 -3.85
CA LEU A 51 34.44 46.02 -4.42
C LEU A 51 34.45 45.09 -5.65
N GLU A 52 35.39 45.29 -6.58
CA GLU A 52 35.50 44.50 -7.81
C GLU A 52 35.69 42.99 -7.53
N VAL A 53 36.51 42.65 -6.54
CA VAL A 53 36.71 41.25 -6.11
C VAL A 53 35.44 40.69 -5.46
N LEU A 54 34.76 41.46 -4.60
CA LEU A 54 33.49 41.01 -3.99
C LEU A 54 32.40 40.82 -5.05
N CYS A 55 32.32 41.70 -6.06
CA CYS A 55 31.41 41.54 -7.19
C CYS A 55 31.71 40.25 -7.97
N TYR A 56 32.98 39.87 -8.11
CA TYR A 56 33.37 38.61 -8.75
C TYR A 56 32.92 37.39 -7.93
N ALA A 57 33.11 37.40 -6.61
CA ALA A 57 32.63 36.33 -5.74
C ALA A 57 31.10 36.18 -5.77
N ILE A 58 30.36 37.30 -5.76
CA ILE A 58 28.89 37.29 -5.89
C ILE A 58 28.48 36.77 -7.28
N THR A 59 29.26 37.07 -8.32
CA THR A 59 29.03 36.55 -9.69
C THR A 59 29.10 35.02 -9.73
N ASP A 60 30.09 34.41 -9.07
CA ASP A 60 30.20 32.95 -8.96
C ASP A 60 29.03 32.36 -8.14
N LEU A 61 28.68 32.98 -7.01
CA LEU A 61 27.52 32.55 -6.23
C LEU A 61 26.22 32.59 -7.05
N GLY A 62 25.98 33.68 -7.79
CA GLY A 62 24.82 33.83 -8.68
C GLY A 62 24.80 32.85 -9.84
N TYR A 63 25.98 32.47 -10.35
CA TYR A 63 26.11 31.40 -11.34
C TYR A 63 25.70 30.04 -10.76
N ARG A 64 26.22 29.67 -9.58
CA ARG A 64 25.90 28.38 -8.94
C ARG A 64 24.44 28.29 -8.48
N ALA A 65 23.88 29.38 -7.97
CA ALA A 65 22.47 29.45 -7.57
C ALA A 65 21.49 29.27 -8.75
N SER A 66 21.97 29.39 -10.00
CA SER A 66 21.14 29.22 -11.20
C SER A 66 21.19 27.82 -11.80
N PHE A 67 21.90 26.87 -11.17
CA PHE A 67 21.87 25.49 -11.62
C PHE A 67 20.44 24.93 -11.55
N PRO A 68 20.12 23.93 -12.42
CA PRO A 68 18.81 23.28 -12.38
C PRO A 68 18.47 22.80 -10.97
N ILE A 69 17.21 22.96 -10.56
CA ILE A 69 16.81 22.66 -9.17
C ILE A 69 17.10 21.21 -8.77
N GLN A 70 16.97 20.26 -9.70
CA GLN A 70 17.33 18.87 -9.46
C GLN A 70 18.82 18.69 -9.11
N ASP A 71 19.71 19.49 -9.70
CA ASP A 71 21.15 19.46 -9.41
C ASP A 71 21.44 20.09 -8.03
N LEU A 72 20.70 21.15 -7.67
CA LEU A 72 20.82 21.79 -6.35
C LEU A 72 20.24 20.93 -5.22
N LEU A 73 19.29 20.06 -5.53
CA LEU A 73 18.68 19.12 -4.58
C LEU A 73 19.37 17.75 -4.56
N THR A 74 20.48 17.58 -5.26
CA THR A 74 21.26 16.33 -5.28
C THR A 74 22.57 16.52 -4.52
N THR A 75 22.84 15.64 -3.56
CA THR A 75 24.12 15.59 -2.82
C THR A 75 24.95 14.37 -3.26
N GLU A 76 26.08 14.11 -2.58
CA GLU A 76 26.85 12.88 -2.80
C GLU A 76 26.10 11.62 -2.39
N ASN A 77 25.19 11.74 -1.41
CA ASN A 77 24.51 10.59 -0.77
C ASN A 77 22.99 10.58 -1.01
N THR A 78 22.40 11.67 -1.49
CA THR A 78 20.95 11.82 -1.66
C THR A 78 20.61 12.41 -3.02
N SER A 79 19.42 12.09 -3.50
CA SER A 79 18.86 12.50 -4.77
C SER A 79 17.45 13.07 -4.60
N VAL A 80 16.89 13.64 -5.67
CA VAL A 80 15.56 14.30 -5.63
C VAL A 80 14.45 13.37 -5.14
N LYS A 81 14.49 12.08 -5.50
CA LYS A 81 13.47 11.09 -5.12
C LYS A 81 13.43 10.80 -3.61
N ASP A 82 14.51 11.10 -2.89
CA ASP A 82 14.60 10.85 -1.45
C ASP A 82 13.87 11.95 -0.63
N HIS A 83 13.42 13.02 -1.30
CA HIS A 83 12.82 14.20 -0.67
C HIS A 83 11.32 14.36 -0.96
N PHE A 84 10.79 13.72 -2.00
CA PHE A 84 9.41 13.90 -2.43
C PHE A 84 8.75 12.57 -2.74
N HIS A 85 7.47 12.46 -2.39
CA HIS A 85 6.61 11.35 -2.80
C HIS A 85 6.32 11.43 -4.30
N SER A 86 6.15 10.26 -4.92
CA SER A 86 5.81 10.13 -6.33
C SER A 86 4.32 10.39 -6.61
N ALA A 87 3.96 10.51 -7.89
CA ALA A 87 2.57 10.73 -8.27
C ALA A 87 1.68 9.56 -7.84
N ARG A 88 2.13 8.33 -8.10
CA ARG A 88 1.43 7.11 -7.68
C ARG A 88 1.22 7.02 -6.17
N GLN A 89 2.20 7.45 -5.37
CA GLN A 89 2.09 7.41 -3.91
C GLN A 89 1.04 8.37 -3.37
N VAL A 90 0.96 9.60 -3.91
CA VAL A 90 0.12 10.65 -3.31
C VAL A 90 -1.27 10.77 -3.94
N LEU A 91 -1.42 10.39 -5.22
CA LEU A 91 -2.69 10.55 -5.93
C LEU A 91 -3.59 9.32 -5.83
N SER A 92 -3.02 8.13 -5.65
CA SER A 92 -3.81 6.91 -5.45
C SER A 92 -4.46 6.88 -4.08
N CYS A 93 -5.66 6.31 -4.02
CA CYS A 93 -6.46 6.22 -2.80
C CYS A 93 -7.05 4.82 -2.61
N ASN A 94 -7.43 4.52 -1.38
CA ASN A 94 -8.19 3.30 -1.06
C ASN A 94 -9.50 3.28 -1.87
N PRO A 95 -9.97 2.11 -2.33
CA PRO A 95 -11.19 2.02 -3.13
C PRO A 95 -12.40 2.59 -2.38
N LEU A 96 -13.17 3.43 -3.07
CA LEU A 96 -14.37 4.05 -2.51
C LEU A 96 -15.61 3.74 -3.34
N THR A 97 -15.48 3.79 -4.66
CA THR A 97 -16.60 3.53 -5.58
C THR A 97 -16.71 2.04 -5.91
N LEU A 98 -17.88 1.61 -6.38
CA LEU A 98 -18.07 0.23 -6.87
C LEU A 98 -17.11 -0.10 -8.03
N ALA A 99 -16.76 0.89 -8.85
CA ALA A 99 -15.78 0.74 -9.92
C ALA A 99 -14.37 0.49 -9.35
N ASP A 100 -13.96 1.23 -8.32
CA ASP A 100 -12.65 1.03 -7.67
C ASP A 100 -12.52 -0.37 -7.08
N TRP A 101 -13.56 -0.82 -6.38
CA TRP A 101 -13.61 -2.17 -5.81
C TRP A 101 -13.53 -3.25 -6.89
N ARG A 102 -14.22 -3.02 -8.01
CA ARG A 102 -14.20 -3.90 -9.16
C ARG A 102 -12.80 -3.96 -9.79
N LYS A 103 -12.15 -2.82 -10.01
CA LYS A 103 -10.76 -2.74 -10.50
C LYS A 103 -9.80 -3.50 -9.57
N LEU A 104 -9.96 -3.31 -8.25
CA LEU A 104 -9.12 -3.98 -7.25
C LEU A 104 -9.26 -5.50 -7.27
N LEU A 105 -10.46 -6.02 -7.56
CA LEU A 105 -10.73 -7.46 -7.67
C LEU A 105 -10.23 -8.04 -9.00
N ILE A 106 -10.39 -7.33 -10.12
CA ILE A 106 -9.90 -7.74 -11.45
C ILE A 106 -8.37 -7.80 -11.50
N ASP A 107 -7.69 -6.96 -10.70
CA ASP A 107 -6.23 -6.98 -10.51
C ASP A 107 -5.73 -8.26 -9.82
N ILE A 108 -6.61 -9.13 -9.31
CA ILE A 108 -6.25 -10.46 -8.82
C ILE A 108 -6.17 -11.42 -10.03
N PRO A 109 -4.99 -12.04 -10.28
CA PRO A 109 -4.87 -13.04 -11.34
C PRO A 109 -5.88 -14.18 -11.16
N GLY A 110 -6.63 -14.49 -12.22
CA GLY A 110 -7.67 -15.51 -12.23
C GLY A 110 -9.11 -15.01 -11.98
N ILE A 111 -9.28 -13.72 -11.66
CA ILE A 111 -10.61 -13.08 -11.58
C ILE A 111 -10.83 -12.22 -12.82
N LYS A 112 -11.56 -12.77 -13.80
CA LYS A 112 -11.93 -12.07 -15.03
C LYS A 112 -12.66 -10.76 -14.76
N ASN A 113 -13.61 -10.80 -13.82
CA ASN A 113 -14.52 -9.71 -13.53
C ASN A 113 -15.12 -9.85 -12.13
N ALA A 114 -15.67 -8.77 -11.59
CA ALA A 114 -16.31 -8.79 -10.28
C ALA A 114 -17.35 -7.69 -10.12
N TRP A 115 -18.29 -7.90 -9.19
CA TRP A 115 -19.30 -6.92 -8.82
C TRP A 115 -19.53 -6.92 -7.32
N LEU A 116 -19.73 -5.72 -6.78
CA LEU A 116 -20.24 -5.52 -5.43
C LEU A 116 -21.68 -4.99 -5.52
N GLU A 117 -22.60 -5.69 -4.88
CA GLU A 117 -24.01 -5.31 -4.83
C GLU A 117 -24.40 -5.05 -3.36
N ALA A 118 -24.92 -3.85 -3.09
CA ALA A 118 -25.42 -3.51 -1.77
C ALA A 118 -26.57 -4.46 -1.38
N THR A 119 -26.53 -5.01 -0.16
CA THR A 119 -27.48 -6.03 0.29
C THR A 119 -28.39 -5.48 1.38
N GLN A 120 -29.67 -5.87 1.30
CA GLN A 120 -30.70 -5.59 2.32
C GLN A 120 -30.84 -6.76 3.30
N MET A 121 -29.77 -7.54 3.47
CA MET A 121 -29.70 -8.66 4.39
C MET A 121 -28.63 -8.38 5.43
N SER A 122 -28.83 -8.83 6.67
CA SER A 122 -27.79 -8.85 7.69
C SER A 122 -27.60 -10.25 8.24
N PHE A 123 -26.35 -10.59 8.55
CA PHE A 123 -26.01 -11.81 9.26
C PHE A 123 -25.08 -11.50 10.43
N PRO A 124 -25.50 -11.73 11.68
CA PRO A 124 -26.83 -12.21 12.11
C PRO A 124 -27.97 -11.21 11.80
N LYS A 125 -29.21 -11.69 11.82
CA LYS A 125 -30.40 -10.82 11.74
C LYS A 125 -30.61 -10.10 13.07
N PHE A 126 -30.90 -8.80 13.01
CA PHE A 126 -31.20 -7.98 14.17
C PHE A 126 -32.69 -7.67 14.24
N TYR A 127 -33.27 -7.66 15.44
CA TYR A 127 -34.66 -7.31 15.65
C TYR A 127 -34.79 -6.29 16.79
N LEU A 128 -35.70 -5.34 16.64
CA LEU A 128 -35.96 -4.31 17.63
C LEU A 128 -37.06 -4.74 18.59
N ASN A 129 -36.74 -4.85 19.87
CA ASN A 129 -37.71 -5.04 20.95
C ASN A 129 -38.05 -3.68 21.57
N CYS A 130 -39.00 -2.96 20.97
CA CYS A 130 -39.41 -1.63 21.43
C CYS A 130 -39.84 -1.58 22.90
N PRO A 131 -40.67 -2.52 23.42
CA PRO A 131 -41.05 -2.54 24.85
C PRO A 131 -39.86 -2.55 25.82
N ASP A 132 -38.82 -3.33 25.50
CA ASP A 132 -37.64 -3.47 26.35
C ASP A 132 -36.51 -2.49 25.96
N SER A 133 -36.69 -1.68 24.91
CA SER A 133 -35.66 -0.80 24.33
C SER A 133 -34.34 -1.52 24.03
N THR A 134 -34.42 -2.76 23.51
CA THR A 134 -33.25 -3.61 23.25
C THR A 134 -33.24 -4.14 21.82
N LEU A 135 -32.04 -4.42 21.30
CA LEU A 135 -31.81 -5.21 20.10
C LEU A 135 -31.64 -6.68 20.47
N THR A 136 -32.19 -7.58 19.67
CA THR A 136 -32.11 -9.03 19.87
C THR A 136 -31.88 -9.77 18.56
N TYR A 137 -31.30 -10.97 18.63
CA TYR A 137 -31.15 -11.88 17.50
C TYR A 137 -32.38 -12.78 17.28
N SER A 138 -33.32 -12.76 18.22
CA SER A 138 -34.56 -13.53 18.14
C SER A 138 -35.65 -12.74 17.43
N ALA A 139 -36.30 -13.35 16.44
CA ALA A 139 -37.46 -12.78 15.77
C ALA A 139 -38.69 -12.66 16.69
N LEU A 140 -38.64 -13.29 17.87
CA LEU A 140 -39.72 -13.30 18.87
C LEU A 140 -39.23 -12.71 20.20
N ASN A 141 -40.08 -11.94 20.87
CA ASN A 141 -39.84 -11.51 22.25
C ASN A 141 -40.13 -12.64 23.26
N LYS A 142 -39.90 -12.37 24.56
CA LYS A 142 -40.11 -13.35 25.64
C LYS A 142 -41.56 -13.82 25.80
N VAL A 143 -42.52 -13.12 25.19
CA VAL A 143 -43.96 -13.42 25.23
C VAL A 143 -44.44 -14.06 23.91
N GLY A 144 -43.54 -14.27 22.94
CA GLY A 144 -43.84 -14.90 21.65
C GLY A 144 -44.35 -13.96 20.56
N GLU A 145 -44.27 -12.64 20.75
CA GLU A 145 -44.66 -11.65 19.72
C GLU A 145 -43.53 -11.45 18.71
N LYS A 146 -43.91 -11.28 17.44
CA LYS A 146 -42.96 -11.03 16.33
C LYS A 146 -42.38 -9.62 16.41
N LEU A 147 -41.07 -9.52 16.32
CA LEU A 147 -40.31 -8.28 16.32
C LEU A 147 -39.98 -7.83 14.89
N ASP A 148 -39.80 -6.52 14.70
CA ASP A 148 -39.41 -5.93 13.42
C ASP A 148 -37.91 -6.13 13.17
N GLU A 149 -37.56 -6.59 11.97
CA GLU A 149 -36.17 -6.79 11.53
C GLU A 149 -35.52 -5.43 11.25
N VAL A 150 -34.32 -5.24 11.79
CA VAL A 150 -33.47 -4.09 11.54
C VAL A 150 -32.41 -4.52 10.54
N VAL A 151 -32.51 -3.98 9.33
CA VAL A 151 -31.50 -4.14 8.28
C VAL A 151 -30.51 -2.96 8.38
N PRO A 152 -29.26 -3.20 8.78
CA PRO A 152 -28.18 -2.22 8.65
C PRO A 152 -27.79 -1.99 7.19
N GLU A 153 -27.40 -0.75 6.88
CA GLU A 153 -26.80 -0.38 5.59
C GLU A 153 -25.28 -0.57 5.63
N GLY A 154 -24.65 -0.59 4.45
CA GLY A 154 -23.20 -0.74 4.31
C GLY A 154 -22.71 -2.16 4.12
N PHE A 155 -23.61 -3.11 3.94
CA PHE A 155 -23.24 -4.48 3.59
C PHE A 155 -23.28 -4.69 2.08
N TYR A 156 -22.33 -5.47 1.56
CA TYR A 156 -22.21 -5.80 0.15
C TYR A 156 -22.08 -7.31 -0.06
N ASN A 157 -22.68 -7.81 -1.13
CA ASN A 157 -22.41 -9.13 -1.68
C ASN A 157 -21.37 -8.99 -2.80
N CYS A 158 -20.40 -9.88 -2.82
CA CYS A 158 -19.37 -9.97 -3.85
C CYS A 158 -19.72 -11.10 -4.82
N ILE A 159 -19.79 -10.77 -6.11
CA ILE A 159 -20.05 -11.69 -7.20
C ILE A 159 -18.79 -11.72 -8.07
N LEU A 160 -18.24 -12.91 -8.30
CA LEU A 160 -17.00 -13.11 -9.03
C LEU A 160 -17.24 -13.83 -10.36
N GLU A 161 -16.55 -13.37 -11.41
CA GLU A 161 -16.32 -14.08 -12.66
C GLU A 161 -14.86 -14.54 -12.68
N PHE A 162 -14.64 -15.83 -12.90
CA PHE A 162 -13.29 -16.39 -13.00
C PHE A 162 -12.83 -16.42 -14.45
N ASP A 163 -11.52 -16.27 -14.65
CA ASP A 163 -10.88 -16.46 -15.95
C ASP A 163 -10.86 -17.94 -16.37
N ASP A 164 -10.45 -18.19 -17.61
CA ASP A 164 -10.23 -19.53 -18.13
C ASP A 164 -9.13 -20.25 -17.32
N PRO A 165 -9.30 -21.53 -16.97
CA PRO A 165 -8.43 -22.21 -16.02
C PRO A 165 -6.96 -22.23 -16.44
N GLU A 166 -6.66 -22.28 -17.75
CA GLU A 166 -5.30 -22.28 -18.27
C GLU A 166 -4.54 -20.97 -18.00
N THR A 167 -5.27 -19.86 -17.86
CA THR A 167 -4.70 -18.55 -17.53
C THR A 167 -4.43 -18.38 -16.03
N VAL A 168 -4.91 -19.32 -15.21
CA VAL A 168 -4.78 -19.28 -13.74
C VAL A 168 -3.68 -20.22 -13.28
N ALA A 169 -2.80 -19.74 -12.40
CA ALA A 169 -1.74 -20.58 -11.84
C ALA A 169 -2.32 -21.83 -11.15
N GLY A 170 -1.91 -23.01 -11.61
CA GLY A 170 -2.40 -24.30 -11.11
C GLY A 170 -3.72 -24.77 -11.72
N GLY A 171 -4.30 -24.02 -12.66
CA GLY A 171 -5.44 -24.45 -13.46
C GLY A 171 -5.03 -25.22 -14.72
N THR A 172 -5.97 -25.99 -15.26
CA THR A 172 -5.81 -26.77 -16.49
C THR A 172 -7.14 -26.83 -17.23
N ASP A 173 -7.12 -26.94 -18.56
CA ASP A 173 -8.34 -27.08 -19.38
C ASP A 173 -9.20 -28.30 -18.98
N ALA A 174 -8.57 -29.32 -18.39
CA ALA A 174 -9.26 -30.46 -17.81
C ALA A 174 -10.32 -30.11 -16.73
N MET A 175 -10.29 -28.89 -16.18
CA MET A 175 -11.27 -28.36 -15.21
C MET A 175 -12.51 -27.74 -15.88
N GLY A 176 -12.46 -27.45 -17.19
CA GLY A 176 -13.47 -26.67 -17.91
C GLY A 176 -13.68 -25.26 -17.34
N ASP A 177 -14.71 -24.55 -17.82
CA ASP A 177 -15.03 -23.19 -17.37
C ASP A 177 -15.20 -23.14 -15.83
N LEU A 178 -14.37 -22.34 -15.14
CA LEU A 178 -14.39 -22.18 -13.68
C LEU A 178 -15.71 -21.62 -13.14
N ASN A 179 -16.51 -20.97 -13.98
CA ASN A 179 -17.85 -20.45 -13.68
C ASN A 179 -18.95 -21.50 -13.88
N SER A 180 -18.63 -22.62 -14.53
CA SER A 180 -19.53 -23.77 -14.70
C SER A 180 -19.34 -24.79 -13.59
N ASN A 181 -20.44 -25.40 -13.13
CA ASN A 181 -20.40 -26.53 -12.20
C ASN A 181 -20.43 -27.87 -12.93
N THR A 182 -20.18 -27.85 -14.24
CA THR A 182 -20.09 -29.03 -15.08
C THR A 182 -18.62 -29.37 -15.33
N ILE A 183 -18.32 -30.66 -15.34
CA ILE A 183 -17.08 -31.22 -15.85
C ILE A 183 -17.43 -32.06 -17.07
N THR A 184 -16.85 -31.69 -18.21
CA THR A 184 -16.86 -32.52 -19.43
C THR A 184 -15.57 -33.34 -19.46
N TYR A 185 -15.70 -34.64 -19.73
CA TYR A 185 -14.57 -35.55 -19.74
C TYR A 185 -14.75 -36.61 -20.83
N THR A 186 -13.85 -36.55 -21.80
CA THR A 186 -13.81 -37.49 -22.92
C THR A 186 -12.75 -38.55 -22.67
N PHE A 187 -13.11 -39.82 -22.84
CA PHE A 187 -12.17 -40.93 -22.72
C PHE A 187 -12.45 -42.01 -23.77
N GLU A 188 -11.43 -42.80 -24.08
CA GLU A 188 -11.56 -44.00 -24.93
C GLU A 188 -11.72 -45.24 -24.05
N VAL A 189 -12.66 -46.10 -24.42
CA VAL A 189 -12.89 -47.37 -23.72
C VAL A 189 -11.69 -48.29 -23.97
N LEU A 190 -10.96 -48.55 -22.89
CA LEU A 190 -9.89 -49.54 -22.81
C LEU A 190 -10.36 -50.66 -21.88
N LEU A 191 -10.82 -51.77 -22.46
CA LEU A 191 -11.23 -52.95 -21.70
C LEU A 191 -9.99 -53.77 -21.36
N ASP A 192 -9.69 -53.90 -20.07
CA ASP A 192 -8.58 -54.71 -19.57
C ASP A 192 -8.92 -56.21 -19.71
N PRO A 193 -8.14 -56.99 -20.49
CA PRO A 193 -8.39 -58.42 -20.69
C PRO A 193 -8.41 -59.22 -19.38
N GLU A 194 -7.62 -58.81 -18.37
CA GLU A 194 -7.53 -59.50 -17.08
C GLU A 194 -8.76 -59.26 -16.18
N ALA A 195 -9.57 -58.24 -16.47
CA ALA A 195 -10.75 -57.88 -15.67
C ALA A 195 -12.05 -58.58 -16.13
N THR A 196 -12.05 -59.21 -17.31
CA THR A 196 -13.27 -59.71 -17.96
C THR A 196 -13.40 -61.24 -18.06
N ASP A 197 -12.42 -62.04 -17.60
CA ASP A 197 -12.39 -63.52 -17.82
C ASP A 197 -12.51 -63.94 -19.31
N LEU A 198 -12.33 -63.01 -20.26
CA LEU A 198 -12.45 -63.21 -21.70
C LEU A 198 -11.07 -63.46 -22.34
N GLU A 199 -10.98 -64.40 -23.29
CA GLU A 199 -9.77 -64.61 -24.10
C GLU A 199 -9.53 -63.39 -25.04
N GLN A 200 -8.26 -63.09 -25.37
CA GLN A 200 -7.87 -61.90 -26.14
C GLN A 200 -8.52 -61.83 -27.55
N ASP A 201 -8.91 -62.97 -28.11
CA ASP A 201 -9.62 -63.09 -29.39
C ASP A 201 -11.16 -63.05 -29.25
N GLN A 202 -11.67 -62.84 -28.03
CA GLN A 202 -13.10 -62.78 -27.66
C GLN A 202 -13.51 -61.44 -27.02
N LEU A 203 -12.59 -60.46 -26.91
CA LEU A 203 -12.91 -59.11 -26.42
C LEU A 203 -13.92 -58.42 -27.36
N PRO A 204 -15.03 -57.86 -26.84
CA PRO A 204 -16.06 -57.22 -27.65
C PRO A 204 -15.57 -55.90 -28.29
N PRO A 205 -16.23 -55.46 -29.39
CA PRO A 205 -15.75 -54.37 -30.26
C PRO A 205 -16.15 -52.98 -29.72
N LEU A 206 -15.90 -52.70 -28.45
CA LEU A 206 -16.01 -51.35 -27.87
C LEU A 206 -14.64 -50.71 -27.61
N GLU A 207 -13.55 -51.43 -27.86
CA GLU A 207 -12.19 -50.89 -27.72
C GLU A 207 -11.98 -49.71 -28.68
N GLY A 208 -11.46 -48.61 -28.15
CA GLY A 208 -11.28 -47.35 -28.89
C GLY A 208 -12.54 -46.48 -29.02
N MET A 209 -13.69 -46.93 -28.48
CA MET A 209 -14.92 -46.15 -28.49
C MET A 209 -14.77 -44.92 -27.60
N LYS A 210 -15.08 -43.75 -28.16
CA LYS A 210 -15.03 -42.47 -27.44
C LYS A 210 -16.34 -42.24 -26.70
N PHE A 211 -16.21 -42.03 -25.40
CA PHE A 211 -17.29 -41.59 -24.53
C PHE A 211 -17.04 -40.18 -24.08
N GLU A 212 -18.09 -39.38 -24.09
CA GLU A 212 -18.13 -38.06 -23.49
C GLU A 212 -19.03 -38.08 -22.26
N LEU A 213 -18.45 -37.72 -21.12
CA LEU A 213 -19.17 -37.59 -19.86
C LEU A 213 -19.36 -36.12 -19.53
N GLU A 214 -20.62 -35.73 -19.33
CA GLU A 214 -20.95 -34.41 -18.78
C GLU A 214 -21.54 -34.59 -17.38
N VAL A 215 -20.81 -34.16 -16.34
CA VAL A 215 -21.25 -34.28 -14.95
C VAL A 215 -21.48 -32.91 -14.34
N THR A 216 -22.73 -32.64 -13.98
CA THR A 216 -23.12 -31.38 -13.33
C THR A 216 -23.18 -31.57 -11.82
N PHE A 217 -22.47 -30.70 -11.10
CA PHE A 217 -22.43 -30.65 -9.64
C PHE A 217 -23.29 -29.50 -9.09
N ALA A 218 -23.59 -29.56 -7.80
CA ALA A 218 -24.08 -28.41 -7.04
C ALA A 218 -23.00 -27.30 -7.03
N THR A 219 -23.45 -26.05 -6.93
CA THR A 219 -22.54 -24.90 -6.93
C THR A 219 -21.52 -24.98 -5.79
N TRP A 220 -20.30 -24.50 -6.05
CA TRP A 220 -19.18 -24.64 -5.10
C TRP A 220 -19.51 -24.09 -3.69
N ASP A 221 -20.35 -23.06 -3.59
CA ASP A 221 -20.80 -22.43 -2.34
C ASP A 221 -21.76 -23.31 -1.52
N LEU A 222 -22.34 -24.35 -2.13
CA LEU A 222 -23.16 -25.36 -1.47
C LEU A 222 -22.36 -26.63 -1.10
N VAL A 223 -21.13 -26.77 -1.62
CA VAL A 223 -20.29 -27.95 -1.37
C VAL A 223 -19.63 -27.83 0.00
N ASN A 224 -20.01 -28.72 0.91
CA ASN A 224 -19.43 -28.86 2.25
C ASN A 224 -18.48 -30.06 2.32
N ASP A 225 -17.25 -29.79 2.78
CA ASP A 225 -16.14 -30.74 2.85
C ASP A 225 -16.39 -31.92 3.81
N LYS A 226 -17.37 -31.80 4.70
CA LYS A 226 -17.77 -32.89 5.61
C LYS A 226 -18.55 -34.01 4.91
N ARG A 227 -18.92 -33.85 3.64
CA ARG A 227 -19.66 -34.87 2.86
C ARG A 227 -18.88 -35.28 1.60
N PRO A 228 -18.93 -36.55 1.18
CA PRO A 228 -18.31 -36.99 -0.07
C PRO A 228 -18.78 -36.21 -1.30
N LEU A 229 -17.86 -35.84 -2.20
CA LEU A 229 -18.15 -35.00 -3.38
C LEU A 229 -19.25 -35.57 -4.29
N ARG A 230 -19.30 -36.90 -4.46
CA ARG A 230 -20.36 -37.57 -5.23
C ARG A 230 -21.78 -37.24 -4.79
N ASN A 231 -21.98 -36.85 -3.52
CA ASN A 231 -23.30 -36.48 -3.01
C ASN A 231 -23.80 -35.13 -3.55
N TYR A 232 -22.94 -34.37 -4.22
CA TYR A 232 -23.27 -33.09 -4.84
C TYR A 232 -23.50 -33.22 -6.36
N ILE A 233 -23.46 -34.42 -6.93
CA ILE A 233 -23.80 -34.63 -8.33
C ILE A 233 -25.31 -34.43 -8.51
N ARG A 234 -25.66 -33.58 -9.49
CA ARG A 234 -27.05 -33.25 -9.87
C ARG A 234 -27.49 -34.03 -11.09
N ASN A 235 -26.60 -34.15 -12.07
CA ASN A 235 -26.87 -34.83 -13.33
C ASN A 235 -25.60 -35.49 -13.86
N ILE A 236 -25.77 -36.60 -14.58
CA ILE A 236 -24.73 -37.23 -15.38
C ILE A 236 -25.33 -37.49 -16.76
N SER A 237 -24.73 -36.91 -17.79
CA SER A 237 -25.02 -37.21 -19.19
C SER A 237 -23.92 -38.08 -19.77
N PHE A 238 -24.31 -38.98 -20.66
CA PHE A 238 -23.42 -39.90 -21.37
C PHE A 238 -23.70 -39.74 -22.85
N ASP A 239 -22.67 -39.38 -23.62
CA ASP A 239 -22.70 -39.39 -25.08
C ASP A 239 -21.55 -40.25 -25.63
N TYR A 240 -21.71 -40.77 -26.84
CA TYR A 240 -20.74 -41.65 -27.48
C TYR A 240 -20.80 -41.62 -29.00
N SER A 241 -19.70 -41.99 -29.67
CA SER A 241 -19.66 -41.95 -31.14
C SER A 241 -20.52 -43.05 -31.80
N ASP A 242 -21.25 -42.68 -32.86
CA ASP A 242 -22.07 -43.57 -33.72
C ASP A 242 -21.26 -44.55 -34.60
N GLU A 243 -19.92 -44.60 -34.44
CA GLU A 243 -19.04 -45.33 -35.34
C GLU A 243 -19.11 -46.86 -35.20
N TYR A 244 -19.75 -47.36 -34.13
CA TYR A 244 -19.87 -48.78 -33.81
C TYR A 244 -21.26 -49.32 -34.15
N LYS A 245 -21.55 -49.48 -35.46
CA LYS A 245 -22.88 -49.80 -36.02
C LYS A 245 -23.51 -51.13 -35.57
N ASP A 246 -22.72 -52.02 -34.97
CA ASP A 246 -23.17 -53.35 -34.54
C ASP A 246 -23.61 -53.41 -33.08
N TYR A 247 -23.46 -52.30 -32.31
CA TYR A 247 -23.83 -52.24 -30.90
C TYR A 247 -24.60 -50.95 -30.59
N ALA A 248 -25.57 -51.04 -29.69
CA ALA A 248 -26.25 -49.87 -29.11
C ALA A 248 -26.06 -49.87 -27.60
N ILE A 249 -25.80 -48.71 -27.01
CA ILE A 249 -25.57 -48.57 -25.58
C ILE A 249 -26.68 -47.70 -24.99
N GLU A 250 -27.36 -48.21 -23.99
CA GLU A 250 -28.34 -47.46 -23.20
C GLU A 250 -27.84 -47.35 -21.76
N VAL A 251 -27.66 -46.12 -21.28
CA VAL A 251 -27.36 -45.84 -19.87
C VAL A 251 -28.63 -45.33 -19.21
N ILE A 252 -29.17 -46.10 -18.26
CA ILE A 252 -30.45 -45.79 -17.60
C ILE A 252 -30.17 -45.38 -16.15
N THR A 253 -30.36 -44.09 -15.87
CA THR A 253 -30.33 -43.53 -14.53
C THR A 253 -31.63 -43.86 -13.78
N LYS A 254 -31.52 -44.33 -12.55
CA LYS A 254 -32.68 -44.70 -11.69
C LYS A 254 -33.10 -43.55 -10.77
N ASP A 255 -33.29 -43.83 -9.48
CA ASP A 255 -33.77 -42.88 -8.47
C ASP A 255 -32.73 -41.80 -8.12
N SER A 256 -31.47 -41.98 -8.53
CA SER A 256 -30.36 -41.06 -8.25
C SER A 256 -29.36 -41.07 -9.41
N PRO A 257 -28.71 -39.93 -9.71
CA PRO A 257 -27.58 -39.86 -10.66
C PRO A 257 -26.46 -40.85 -10.33
N LEU A 258 -26.35 -41.28 -9.08
CA LEU A 258 -25.34 -42.23 -8.62
C LEU A 258 -25.72 -43.69 -8.88
N ASP A 259 -26.97 -43.99 -9.24
CA ASP A 259 -27.46 -45.34 -9.51
C ASP A 259 -27.92 -45.43 -10.97
N PHE A 260 -26.99 -45.81 -11.84
CA PHE A 260 -27.25 -46.09 -13.25
C PHE A 260 -26.93 -47.55 -13.58
N ILE A 261 -27.68 -48.07 -14.56
CA ILE A 261 -27.40 -49.33 -15.23
C ILE A 261 -26.92 -49.04 -16.64
N VAL A 262 -26.01 -49.88 -17.13
CA VAL A 262 -25.54 -49.84 -18.52
C VAL A 262 -26.09 -51.09 -19.19
N GLN A 263 -26.65 -50.93 -20.38
CA GLN A 263 -27.13 -52.03 -21.21
C GLN A 263 -26.49 -51.91 -22.58
N VAL A 264 -25.73 -52.92 -22.96
CA VAL A 264 -25.12 -53.02 -24.28
C VAL A 264 -25.90 -54.04 -25.11
N PHE A 265 -26.48 -53.59 -26.22
CA PHE A 265 -27.28 -54.39 -27.12
C PHE A 265 -26.47 -54.75 -28.36
N ASN A 266 -26.42 -56.04 -28.70
CA ASN A 266 -25.81 -56.49 -29.94
C ASN A 266 -26.83 -56.42 -31.10
N LEU A 267 -26.60 -55.50 -32.05
CA LEU A 267 -27.47 -55.19 -33.19
C LEU A 267 -27.31 -56.19 -34.35
N SER A 268 -26.32 -57.10 -34.30
CA SER A 268 -26.17 -58.18 -35.29
C SER A 268 -27.26 -59.27 -35.18
N THR A 269 -28.11 -59.20 -34.14
CA THR A 269 -29.24 -60.11 -33.91
C THR A 269 -30.58 -59.38 -34.01
N LEU A 270 -31.58 -60.01 -34.62
CA LEU A 270 -32.93 -59.45 -34.80
C LEU A 270 -33.66 -59.15 -33.47
N ASP A 271 -33.24 -59.77 -32.36
CA ASP A 271 -33.93 -59.72 -31.07
C ASP A 271 -33.33 -58.71 -30.06
N ARG A 272 -32.35 -57.87 -30.45
CA ARG A 272 -31.63 -56.92 -29.55
C ARG A 272 -31.24 -57.58 -28.21
N VAL A 273 -30.37 -58.59 -28.25
CA VAL A 273 -29.92 -59.31 -27.05
C VAL A 273 -28.95 -58.44 -26.24
N ILE A 274 -29.17 -58.36 -24.92
CA ILE A 274 -28.27 -57.67 -23.98
C ILE A 274 -27.04 -58.55 -23.75
N ASP A 275 -25.86 -57.96 -23.94
CA ASP A 275 -24.58 -58.54 -23.55
C ASP A 275 -24.26 -58.17 -22.10
N GLN A 276 -24.47 -59.10 -21.17
CA GLN A 276 -24.40 -58.83 -19.73
C GLN A 276 -22.96 -58.59 -19.27
N ASP A 277 -22.00 -59.36 -19.79
CA ASP A 277 -20.59 -59.24 -19.41
C ASP A 277 -20.02 -57.90 -19.89
N LEU A 278 -20.37 -57.48 -21.11
CA LEU A 278 -19.98 -56.19 -21.65
C LEU A 278 -20.67 -55.01 -20.95
N SER A 279 -21.93 -55.19 -20.57
CA SER A 279 -22.68 -54.21 -19.77
C SER A 279 -22.04 -53.97 -18.40
N ASP A 280 -21.63 -55.04 -17.70
CA ASP A 280 -20.98 -54.95 -16.39
C ASP A 280 -19.56 -54.38 -16.49
N ALA A 281 -18.79 -54.76 -17.52
CA ALA A 281 -17.45 -54.22 -17.78
C ALA A 281 -17.48 -52.71 -18.08
N LEU A 282 -18.37 -52.27 -18.98
CA LEU A 282 -18.53 -50.84 -19.31
C LEU A 282 -19.03 -50.04 -18.11
N ARG A 283 -19.95 -50.60 -17.31
CA ARG A 283 -20.40 -49.98 -16.05
C ARG A 283 -19.25 -49.76 -15.07
N LEU A 284 -18.38 -50.75 -14.88
CA LEU A 284 -17.21 -50.61 -14.02
C LEU A 284 -16.22 -49.56 -14.56
N HIS A 285 -16.02 -49.53 -15.88
CA HIS A 285 -15.16 -48.54 -16.53
C HIS A 285 -15.69 -47.11 -16.35
N LEU A 286 -16.99 -46.88 -16.55
CA LEU A 286 -17.65 -45.60 -16.27
C LEU A 286 -17.55 -45.23 -14.79
N GLN A 287 -17.72 -46.18 -13.87
CA GLN A 287 -17.56 -45.93 -12.44
C GLN A 287 -16.12 -45.54 -12.05
N ARG A 288 -15.09 -46.03 -12.76
CA ARG A 288 -13.69 -45.61 -12.54
C ARG A 288 -13.47 -44.18 -12.98
N HIS A 289 -13.93 -43.80 -14.17
CA HIS A 289 -13.82 -42.43 -14.70
C HIS A 289 -14.67 -41.42 -13.93
N LEU A 290 -15.78 -41.86 -13.32
CA LEU A 290 -16.55 -41.05 -12.37
C LEU A 290 -15.92 -40.99 -10.96
N GLY A 291 -14.92 -41.81 -10.65
CA GLY A 291 -14.32 -41.87 -9.31
C GLY A 291 -15.21 -42.56 -8.25
N PHE A 292 -16.14 -43.43 -8.66
CA PHE A 292 -17.05 -44.15 -7.77
C PHE A 292 -16.55 -45.53 -7.33
N ALA A 293 -15.57 -46.09 -8.04
CA ALA A 293 -15.03 -47.41 -7.76
C ALA A 293 -14.36 -47.47 -6.37
N LYS A 294 -14.64 -48.51 -5.58
CA LYS A 294 -13.87 -48.84 -4.36
C LYS A 294 -12.63 -49.61 -4.79
N HIS A 295 -11.45 -49.07 -4.57
CA HIS A 295 -10.21 -49.83 -4.79
C HIS A 295 -10.03 -50.87 -3.66
N PRO A 296 -9.66 -52.13 -3.93
CA PRO A 296 -9.46 -53.15 -2.89
C PRO A 296 -8.19 -52.97 -2.04
N ASP A 297 -7.26 -52.08 -2.44
CA ASP A 297 -5.93 -51.96 -1.84
C ASP A 297 -5.53 -50.48 -1.64
N PRO A 298 -5.41 -50.00 -0.39
CA PRO A 298 -5.08 -48.61 -0.07
C PRO A 298 -3.62 -48.23 -0.38
N LEU A 299 -2.72 -49.18 -0.64
CA LEU A 299 -1.30 -48.88 -0.97
C LEU A 299 -1.08 -48.56 -2.46
N LYS A 300 -2.06 -48.83 -3.33
CA LYS A 300 -2.05 -48.46 -4.76
C LYS A 300 -2.91 -47.22 -5.07
N GLU A 301 -3.44 -46.53 -4.05
CA GLU A 301 -4.16 -45.25 -4.21
C GLU A 301 -3.30 -44.14 -4.86
N ALA A 302 -1.98 -44.26 -4.84
CA ALA A 302 -1.07 -43.20 -5.25
C ALA A 302 -0.54 -43.29 -6.70
N GLU A 303 -0.82 -44.37 -7.46
CA GLU A 303 -0.03 -44.63 -8.68
C GLU A 303 -0.81 -44.83 -9.99
N ASN A 304 -2.15 -44.83 -10.05
CA ASN A 304 -2.85 -44.93 -11.37
C ASN A 304 -4.34 -44.48 -11.44
N LEU A 305 -4.75 -43.44 -10.70
CA LEU A 305 -6.11 -42.86 -10.84
C LEU A 305 -6.15 -41.32 -10.94
N ASP A 306 -5.04 -40.69 -11.33
CA ASP A 306 -4.85 -39.23 -11.42
C ASP A 306 -5.58 -38.59 -12.64
N ASN A 307 -6.89 -38.80 -12.82
CA ASN A 307 -7.66 -37.96 -13.79
C ASN A 307 -9.19 -38.08 -13.80
N ASN A 308 -9.82 -38.77 -12.84
CA ASN A 308 -11.28 -38.97 -12.88
C ASN A 308 -12.07 -37.67 -12.63
N VAL A 309 -13.36 -37.68 -12.95
CA VAL A 309 -14.25 -36.51 -12.85
C VAL A 309 -14.30 -35.91 -11.43
N LEU A 310 -14.31 -36.74 -10.37
CA LEU A 310 -14.36 -36.24 -9.00
C LEU A 310 -13.06 -35.56 -8.58
N ASP A 311 -11.91 -36.06 -9.03
CA ASP A 311 -10.61 -35.45 -8.74
C ASP A 311 -10.42 -34.14 -9.53
N ARG A 312 -10.85 -34.09 -10.80
CA ARG A 312 -10.93 -32.85 -11.58
C ARG A 312 -11.82 -31.81 -10.90
N TYR A 313 -13.00 -32.20 -10.45
CA TYR A 313 -13.90 -31.29 -9.72
C TYR A 313 -13.31 -30.87 -8.37
N ARG A 314 -12.58 -31.75 -7.66
CA ARG A 314 -11.88 -31.40 -6.42
C ARG A 314 -10.79 -30.34 -6.67
N ALA A 315 -10.00 -30.51 -7.72
CA ALA A 315 -8.97 -29.54 -8.10
C ALA A 315 -9.60 -28.18 -8.49
N LYS A 316 -10.67 -28.20 -9.29
CA LYS A 316 -11.47 -27.02 -9.62
C LYS A 316 -12.00 -26.29 -8.38
N LEU A 317 -12.58 -27.03 -7.43
CA LEU A 317 -13.06 -26.47 -6.17
C LEU A 317 -11.95 -25.83 -5.33
N ALA A 318 -10.78 -26.47 -5.27
CA ALA A 318 -9.63 -25.93 -4.55
C ALA A 318 -9.17 -24.60 -5.16
N LEU A 319 -9.07 -24.53 -6.49
CA LEU A 319 -8.70 -23.33 -7.22
C LEU A 319 -9.70 -22.19 -7.01
N VAL A 320 -11.00 -22.45 -7.24
CA VAL A 320 -12.08 -21.47 -7.05
C VAL A 320 -12.12 -20.95 -5.61
N ARG A 321 -11.98 -21.82 -4.61
CA ARG A 321 -11.95 -21.39 -3.20
C ARG A 321 -10.71 -20.58 -2.87
N GLY A 322 -9.56 -20.88 -3.49
CA GLY A 322 -8.35 -20.06 -3.42
C GLY A 322 -8.62 -18.64 -3.90
N LEU A 323 -9.16 -18.49 -5.12
CA LEU A 323 -9.50 -17.19 -5.70
C LEU A 323 -10.52 -16.40 -4.86
N VAL A 324 -11.54 -17.07 -4.34
CA VAL A 324 -12.52 -16.45 -3.42
C VAL A 324 -11.86 -15.99 -2.12
N GLN A 325 -10.92 -16.78 -1.59
CA GLN A 325 -10.17 -16.41 -0.39
C GLN A 325 -9.25 -15.22 -0.65
N ASP A 326 -8.59 -15.17 -1.81
CA ASP A 326 -7.76 -14.03 -2.22
C ASP A 326 -8.60 -12.76 -2.38
N ALA A 327 -9.76 -12.86 -3.04
CA ALA A 327 -10.72 -11.77 -3.13
C ALA A 327 -11.18 -11.29 -1.74
N LYS A 328 -11.47 -12.22 -0.83
CA LYS A 328 -11.87 -11.89 0.55
C LYS A 328 -10.75 -11.15 1.29
N ILE A 329 -9.51 -11.65 1.22
CA ILE A 329 -8.35 -11.01 1.86
C ILE A 329 -8.14 -9.61 1.27
N LYS A 330 -8.17 -9.48 -0.06
CA LYS A 330 -8.00 -8.19 -0.75
C LYS A 330 -9.08 -7.18 -0.34
N LEU A 331 -10.35 -7.59 -0.32
CA LEU A 331 -11.45 -6.71 0.11
C LEU A 331 -11.31 -6.27 1.56
N HIS A 332 -11.00 -7.17 2.50
CA HIS A 332 -10.91 -6.83 3.92
C HIS A 332 -9.69 -5.94 4.25
N ARG A 333 -8.57 -6.13 3.54
CA ARG A 333 -7.38 -5.25 3.65
C ARG A 333 -7.63 -3.82 3.21
N HIS A 334 -8.68 -3.59 2.42
CA HIS A 334 -9.06 -2.27 1.90
C HIS A 334 -10.44 -1.82 2.41
N ARG A 335 -11.10 -2.60 3.30
CA ARG A 335 -12.48 -2.37 3.75
C ARG A 335 -12.66 -0.95 4.23
N ASN A 336 -13.75 -0.29 3.86
CA ASN A 336 -14.04 1.06 4.33
C ASN A 336 -14.69 1.05 5.72
N LEU A 337 -14.60 2.17 6.43
CA LEU A 337 -15.28 2.40 7.70
C LEU A 337 -16.80 2.25 7.55
N CYS A 338 -17.40 1.50 8.46
CA CYS A 338 -18.84 1.20 8.49
C CYS A 338 -19.35 0.48 7.24
N GLU A 339 -18.50 -0.31 6.58
CA GLU A 339 -18.84 -1.11 5.39
C GLU A 339 -18.34 -2.54 5.50
N ASP A 340 -19.06 -3.54 5.01
CA ASP A 340 -18.63 -4.93 5.15
C ASP A 340 -19.15 -5.86 4.04
N PHE A 341 -18.51 -7.02 3.86
CA PHE A 341 -18.76 -7.98 2.79
C PHE A 341 -19.36 -9.27 3.36
N LEU A 342 -20.64 -9.53 3.05
CA LEU A 342 -21.38 -10.65 3.65
C LEU A 342 -21.20 -11.97 2.89
N ARG A 343 -21.52 -11.96 1.60
CA ARG A 343 -21.56 -13.18 0.79
C ARG A 343 -20.63 -13.05 -0.40
N PHE A 344 -19.88 -14.11 -0.65
CA PHE A 344 -19.12 -14.31 -1.86
C PHE A 344 -19.83 -15.35 -2.70
N SER A 345 -20.03 -15.08 -3.98
CA SER A 345 -20.70 -15.96 -4.93
C SER A 345 -19.97 -15.89 -6.25
N SER A 346 -20.04 -16.95 -7.04
CA SER A 346 -19.59 -16.90 -8.44
C SER A 346 -20.78 -16.72 -9.37
N LEU A 347 -20.47 -16.24 -10.57
CA LEU A 347 -21.39 -16.36 -11.67
C LEU A 347 -21.59 -17.81 -12.09
N ARG A 348 -22.70 -18.03 -12.81
CA ARG A 348 -23.11 -19.30 -13.40
C ARG A 348 -23.26 -19.11 -14.90
N VAL A 349 -23.01 -20.16 -15.66
CA VAL A 349 -23.05 -20.08 -17.13
C VAL A 349 -24.46 -20.27 -17.68
N GLU A 350 -24.89 -19.33 -18.52
CA GLU A 350 -26.06 -19.42 -19.40
C GLU A 350 -25.57 -19.39 -20.85
N GLU A 351 -25.52 -20.53 -21.52
CA GLU A 351 -25.04 -20.59 -22.90
C GLU A 351 -26.08 -20.00 -23.87
N ILE A 352 -25.60 -19.30 -24.88
CA ILE A 352 -26.43 -18.66 -25.89
C ILE A 352 -26.16 -19.36 -27.23
N GLY A 353 -27.12 -20.17 -27.66
CA GLY A 353 -27.10 -20.83 -28.96
C GLY A 353 -27.70 -19.94 -30.04
N ILE A 354 -27.13 -19.96 -31.25
CA ILE A 354 -27.53 -19.11 -32.37
C ILE A 354 -27.93 -19.96 -33.57
N CYS A 355 -29.12 -19.72 -34.10
CA CYS A 355 -29.56 -20.25 -35.38
C CYS A 355 -29.68 -19.11 -36.39
N ALA A 356 -28.89 -19.13 -37.46
CA ALA A 356 -28.84 -18.02 -38.41
C ALA A 356 -28.64 -18.47 -39.86
N ASP A 357 -29.25 -17.72 -40.78
CA ASP A 357 -29.05 -17.80 -42.23
C ASP A 357 -28.32 -16.54 -42.70
N ILE A 358 -27.12 -16.68 -43.28
CA ILE A 358 -26.23 -15.54 -43.58
C ILE A 358 -25.79 -15.58 -45.05
N ASP A 359 -25.95 -14.45 -45.75
CA ASP A 359 -25.43 -14.24 -47.10
C ASP A 359 -23.96 -13.82 -47.05
N LEU A 360 -23.13 -14.50 -47.84
CA LEU A 360 -21.70 -14.22 -47.98
C LEU A 360 -21.36 -13.74 -49.39
N LYS A 361 -20.24 -13.01 -49.50
CA LYS A 361 -19.59 -12.75 -50.78
C LYS A 361 -19.14 -14.06 -51.43
N SER A 362 -19.06 -14.08 -52.75
CA SER A 362 -18.72 -15.29 -53.52
C SER A 362 -17.36 -15.88 -53.17
N ASP A 363 -16.40 -15.04 -52.79
CA ASP A 363 -15.01 -15.35 -52.47
C ASP A 363 -14.74 -15.59 -50.98
N ALA A 364 -15.71 -15.32 -50.10
CA ALA A 364 -15.54 -15.44 -48.65
C ALA A 364 -15.51 -16.91 -48.18
N ASP A 365 -14.68 -17.28 -47.20
CA ASP A 365 -14.67 -18.63 -46.64
C ASP A 365 -15.69 -18.78 -45.50
N PRO A 366 -16.72 -19.64 -45.63
CA PRO A 366 -17.72 -19.82 -44.57
C PRO A 366 -17.13 -20.37 -43.26
N THR A 367 -16.02 -21.11 -43.30
CA THR A 367 -15.37 -21.69 -42.11
C THR A 367 -14.68 -20.62 -41.29
N LEU A 368 -13.89 -19.76 -41.93
CA LEU A 368 -13.24 -18.64 -41.25
C LEU A 368 -14.27 -17.64 -40.73
N ILE A 369 -15.33 -17.38 -41.50
CA ILE A 369 -16.40 -16.48 -41.06
C ILE A 369 -17.17 -17.08 -39.88
N GLN A 370 -17.43 -18.39 -39.84
CA GLN A 370 -18.11 -18.99 -38.69
C GLN A 370 -17.27 -18.88 -37.40
N GLY A 371 -15.96 -19.13 -37.47
CA GLY A 371 -15.08 -18.93 -36.32
C GLY A 371 -15.00 -17.47 -35.88
N GLU A 372 -14.93 -16.52 -36.82
CA GLU A 372 -14.99 -15.08 -36.51
C GLU A 372 -16.34 -14.68 -35.87
N ILE A 373 -17.47 -15.23 -36.34
CA ILE A 373 -18.79 -15.02 -35.72
C ILE A 373 -18.78 -15.48 -34.26
N TYR A 374 -18.25 -16.68 -33.99
CA TYR A 374 -18.15 -17.21 -32.63
C TYR A 374 -17.32 -16.30 -31.73
N TYR A 375 -16.15 -15.86 -32.21
CA TYR A 375 -15.26 -14.94 -31.49
C TYR A 375 -15.94 -13.59 -31.21
N ARG A 376 -16.52 -12.93 -32.22
CA ARG A 376 -17.19 -11.62 -32.07
C ARG A 376 -18.32 -11.67 -31.07
N ILE A 377 -19.14 -12.72 -31.15
CA ILE A 377 -20.28 -12.88 -30.25
C ILE A 377 -19.81 -13.21 -28.84
N GLU A 378 -18.79 -14.05 -28.67
CA GLU A 378 -18.19 -14.27 -27.37
C GLU A 378 -17.73 -12.96 -26.71
N GLN A 379 -16.98 -12.14 -27.44
CA GLN A 379 -16.51 -10.83 -26.95
C GLN A 379 -17.68 -9.87 -26.67
N PHE A 380 -18.74 -9.92 -27.46
CA PHE A 380 -19.96 -9.15 -27.18
C PHE A 380 -20.67 -9.60 -25.89
N LEU A 381 -20.77 -10.90 -25.66
CA LEU A 381 -21.49 -11.49 -24.52
C LEU A 381 -20.71 -11.33 -23.21
N SER A 382 -19.39 -11.54 -23.24
CA SER A 382 -18.51 -11.47 -22.08
C SER A 382 -17.18 -10.79 -22.42
N PRO A 383 -17.21 -9.46 -22.66
CA PRO A 383 -16.02 -8.68 -22.99
C PRO A 383 -14.97 -8.75 -21.89
N ARG A 384 -13.71 -8.80 -22.30
CA ARG A 384 -12.56 -8.75 -21.40
C ARG A 384 -12.21 -7.32 -21.02
N VAL A 385 -11.72 -7.12 -19.79
CA VAL A 385 -11.21 -5.84 -19.30
C VAL A 385 -9.70 -5.83 -19.48
N TYR A 386 -9.18 -4.84 -20.20
CA TYR A 386 -7.76 -4.72 -20.48
C TYR A 386 -7.08 -3.74 -19.53
N PHE A 387 -5.82 -4.04 -19.22
CA PHE A 387 -4.92 -3.14 -18.53
C PHE A 387 -4.06 -2.39 -19.55
N HIS A 388 -3.82 -1.12 -19.25
CA HIS A 388 -3.05 -0.19 -20.08
C HIS A 388 -1.84 0.31 -19.30
N THR A 389 -0.75 0.54 -19.99
CA THR A 389 0.46 1.16 -19.45
C THR A 389 0.24 2.66 -19.21
N LEU A 390 1.07 3.26 -18.35
CA LEU A 390 1.06 4.71 -18.09
C LEU A 390 1.21 5.52 -19.39
N GLN A 391 2.02 5.05 -20.33
CA GLN A 391 2.24 5.74 -21.60
C GLN A 391 1.00 5.69 -22.50
N GLU A 392 0.32 4.53 -22.60
CA GLU A 392 -0.94 4.41 -23.35
C GLU A 392 -2.01 5.35 -22.79
N MET A 393 -2.10 5.45 -21.45
CA MET A 393 -3.03 6.38 -20.81
C MET A 393 -2.74 7.85 -21.17
N TYR A 394 -1.47 8.25 -21.24
CA TYR A 394 -1.11 9.60 -21.68
C TYR A 394 -1.35 9.83 -23.18
N ASP A 395 -1.07 8.83 -24.01
CA ASP A 395 -1.28 8.89 -25.46
C ASP A 395 -2.78 9.04 -25.79
N ASP A 396 -3.65 8.45 -24.96
CA ASP A 396 -5.11 8.59 -25.02
C ASP A 396 -5.64 9.91 -24.41
N GLY A 397 -4.76 10.74 -23.83
CA GLY A 397 -5.06 12.10 -23.39
C GLY A 397 -5.51 12.25 -21.94
N TYR A 398 -5.36 11.21 -21.10
CA TYR A 398 -5.66 11.31 -19.66
C TYR A 398 -4.64 12.18 -18.92
N ALA A 399 -5.12 13.00 -17.98
CA ALA A 399 -4.26 13.77 -17.09
C ALA A 399 -3.70 12.89 -15.96
N THR A 400 -2.56 13.26 -15.37
CA THR A 400 -1.90 12.49 -14.31
C THR A 400 -2.86 12.22 -13.13
N GLU A 401 -3.64 13.22 -12.73
CA GLU A 401 -4.65 13.10 -11.66
C GLU A 401 -5.82 12.17 -12.00
N GLU A 402 -6.13 11.97 -13.28
CA GLU A 402 -7.18 11.05 -13.73
C GLU A 402 -6.65 9.61 -13.77
N ILE A 403 -5.40 9.43 -14.20
CA ILE A 403 -4.76 8.11 -14.31
C ILE A 403 -4.60 7.45 -12.93
N PHE A 404 -4.12 8.21 -11.95
CA PHE A 404 -3.87 7.69 -10.60
C PHE A 404 -5.09 7.75 -9.68
N LEU A 405 -6.27 8.11 -10.20
CA LEU A 405 -7.50 8.13 -9.42
C LEU A 405 -7.93 6.71 -9.05
N GLY A 406 -8.18 6.49 -7.76
CA GLY A 406 -8.58 5.18 -7.23
C GLY A 406 -7.40 4.35 -6.75
N PRO A 407 -7.58 3.01 -6.60
CA PRO A 407 -6.58 2.13 -6.03
C PRO A 407 -5.38 1.94 -6.95
N ALA A 408 -4.19 1.87 -6.36
CA ALA A 408 -2.98 1.51 -7.08
C ALA A 408 -2.98 0.01 -7.44
N LEU A 409 -3.19 -0.30 -8.71
CA LEU A 409 -3.23 -1.66 -9.26
C LEU A 409 -1.82 -2.17 -9.61
N ARG A 410 -1.60 -3.49 -9.61
CA ARG A 410 -0.28 -4.09 -9.88
C ARG A 410 0.03 -4.27 -11.36
N HIS A 411 -1.00 -4.43 -12.18
CA HIS A 411 -0.85 -4.87 -13.58
C HIS A 411 -1.15 -3.77 -14.60
N GLY A 412 -1.02 -2.49 -14.23
CA GLY A 412 -1.32 -1.32 -15.09
C GLY A 412 -2.59 -0.58 -14.67
N PHE A 413 -3.23 0.11 -15.61
CA PHE A 413 -4.43 0.93 -15.39
C PHE A 413 -5.65 0.37 -16.13
N ILE A 414 -6.83 0.49 -15.52
CA ILE A 414 -8.11 0.12 -16.14
C ILE A 414 -8.91 1.40 -16.41
N LYS A 415 -9.33 1.59 -17.66
CA LYS A 415 -10.17 2.71 -18.06
C LYS A 415 -11.63 2.48 -17.62
N ASP A 416 -12.28 3.54 -17.14
CA ASP A 416 -13.64 3.45 -16.61
C ASP A 416 -14.70 3.16 -17.67
N ASP A 417 -14.52 3.65 -18.89
CA ASP A 417 -15.40 3.40 -20.03
C ASP A 417 -15.34 1.94 -20.50
N GLU A 418 -14.13 1.38 -20.64
CA GLU A 418 -13.94 -0.05 -20.93
C GLU A 418 -14.51 -0.92 -19.81
N LEU A 419 -14.30 -0.55 -18.55
CA LEU A 419 -14.86 -1.27 -17.40
C LEU A 419 -16.40 -1.25 -17.41
N ALA A 420 -17.00 -0.12 -17.78
CA ALA A 420 -18.45 0.01 -17.89
C ALA A 420 -19.03 -0.85 -19.04
N LEU A 421 -18.32 -0.98 -20.16
CA LEU A 421 -18.71 -1.87 -21.25
C LEU A 421 -18.70 -3.34 -20.83
N ALA A 422 -17.82 -3.71 -19.90
CA ALA A 422 -17.73 -5.05 -19.35
C ALA A 422 -18.74 -5.36 -18.24
N ASP A 423 -19.72 -4.49 -17.98
CA ASP A 423 -20.75 -4.74 -16.98
C ASP A 423 -21.74 -5.86 -17.40
N ARG A 424 -22.42 -6.46 -16.42
CA ARG A 424 -23.30 -7.60 -16.67
C ARG A 424 -24.53 -7.20 -17.47
N ARG A 425 -24.72 -7.88 -18.60
CA ARG A 425 -25.92 -7.70 -19.43
C ARG A 425 -27.14 -8.32 -18.76
N ARG A 426 -28.25 -7.58 -18.77
CA ARG A 426 -29.58 -8.08 -18.35
C ARG A 426 -30.41 -8.62 -19.51
N VAL A 427 -30.16 -8.10 -20.72
CA VAL A 427 -30.89 -8.40 -21.94
C VAL A 427 -29.92 -8.45 -23.11
N ILE A 428 -30.10 -9.42 -24.00
CA ILE A 428 -29.45 -9.48 -25.31
C ILE A 428 -30.47 -9.07 -26.36
N HIS A 429 -30.18 -8.01 -27.11
CA HIS A 429 -30.97 -7.64 -28.29
C HIS A 429 -30.37 -8.32 -29.52
N VAL A 430 -31.21 -9.05 -30.26
CA VAL A 430 -30.77 -9.76 -31.48
C VAL A 430 -30.27 -8.78 -32.54
N SER A 431 -30.78 -7.54 -32.55
CA SER A 431 -30.25 -6.47 -33.40
C SER A 431 -28.76 -6.23 -33.18
N ASP A 432 -28.28 -6.30 -31.94
CA ASP A 432 -26.89 -6.00 -31.63
C ASP A 432 -25.98 -7.10 -32.20
N LEU A 433 -26.40 -8.37 -32.04
CA LEU A 433 -25.72 -9.51 -32.67
C LEU A 433 -25.71 -9.43 -34.20
N ILE A 434 -26.80 -8.94 -34.82
CA ILE A 434 -26.82 -8.70 -36.27
C ILE A 434 -25.75 -7.67 -36.65
N HIS A 435 -25.59 -6.58 -35.89
CA HIS A 435 -24.55 -5.59 -36.18
C HIS A 435 -23.16 -6.21 -36.08
N GLU A 436 -22.87 -6.95 -35.00
CA GLU A 436 -21.58 -7.65 -34.82
C GLU A 436 -21.27 -8.61 -35.98
N ILE A 437 -22.27 -9.36 -36.45
CA ILE A 437 -22.11 -10.29 -37.58
C ILE A 437 -21.93 -9.52 -38.91
N MET A 438 -22.70 -8.45 -39.11
CA MET A 438 -22.65 -7.66 -40.36
C MET A 438 -21.33 -6.92 -40.55
N ASP A 439 -20.62 -6.59 -39.47
CA ASP A 439 -19.32 -5.93 -39.51
C ASP A 439 -18.18 -6.89 -39.95
N ILE A 440 -18.43 -8.20 -39.99
CA ILE A 440 -17.44 -9.19 -40.42
C ILE A 440 -17.17 -9.07 -41.93
N PRO A 441 -15.91 -8.84 -42.35
CA PRO A 441 -15.57 -8.76 -43.76
C PRO A 441 -15.94 -10.05 -44.52
N GLY A 442 -16.86 -9.93 -45.47
CA GLY A 442 -17.33 -11.06 -46.28
C GLY A 442 -18.80 -11.41 -46.05
N VAL A 443 -19.41 -10.94 -44.96
CA VAL A 443 -20.85 -10.96 -44.75
C VAL A 443 -21.52 -9.89 -45.60
N VAL A 444 -22.64 -10.24 -46.23
CA VAL A 444 -23.45 -9.36 -47.10
C VAL A 444 -24.78 -9.01 -46.43
N ALA A 445 -25.43 -10.00 -45.81
CA ALA A 445 -26.69 -9.83 -45.10
C ALA A 445 -26.92 -10.96 -44.09
N VAL A 446 -27.65 -10.69 -43.01
CA VAL A 446 -28.25 -11.70 -42.15
C VAL A 446 -29.73 -11.84 -42.54
N ARG A 447 -30.12 -13.01 -43.06
CA ARG A 447 -31.48 -13.27 -43.57
C ARG A 447 -32.49 -13.54 -42.45
N ASP A 448 -32.12 -14.41 -41.54
CA ASP A 448 -32.88 -14.74 -40.33
C ASP A 448 -31.88 -15.07 -39.22
N ILE A 449 -32.23 -14.72 -37.99
CA ILE A 449 -31.45 -15.05 -36.80
C ILE A 449 -32.38 -15.25 -35.62
N GLN A 450 -32.11 -16.28 -34.85
CA GLN A 450 -32.82 -16.63 -33.63
C GLN A 450 -31.81 -17.09 -32.60
N ILE A 451 -32.01 -16.67 -31.35
CA ILE A 451 -31.15 -17.07 -30.23
C ILE A 451 -31.95 -17.84 -29.18
N ALA A 452 -31.29 -18.73 -28.47
CA ALA A 452 -31.86 -19.46 -27.35
C ALA A 452 -30.87 -19.53 -26.18
N ASN A 453 -31.39 -19.49 -24.95
CA ASN A 453 -30.56 -19.71 -23.75
C ASN A 453 -30.55 -21.19 -23.36
N PHE A 454 -29.43 -21.66 -22.83
CA PHE A 454 -29.19 -23.00 -22.30
C PHE A 454 -28.50 -22.89 -20.93
N PRO A 455 -29.27 -22.78 -19.83
CA PRO A 455 -28.71 -22.65 -18.49
C PRO A 455 -28.06 -23.95 -18.03
N LYS A 456 -26.75 -23.93 -17.70
CA LYS A 456 -26.01 -25.12 -17.26
C LYS A 456 -26.20 -25.50 -15.78
N ALA A 457 -26.91 -24.68 -14.99
CA ALA A 457 -27.17 -24.96 -13.56
C ALA A 457 -28.63 -25.35 -13.27
N THR A 458 -28.84 -26.60 -12.84
CA THR A 458 -30.17 -27.21 -12.60
C THR A 458 -30.91 -26.65 -11.39
N ASP A 459 -30.19 -26.10 -10.41
CA ASP A 459 -30.76 -25.72 -9.10
C ASP A 459 -31.62 -24.43 -9.17
N ALA A 460 -31.59 -23.68 -10.28
CA ALA A 460 -32.26 -22.39 -10.43
C ALA A 460 -33.58 -22.43 -11.22
N ASN A 461 -33.98 -23.58 -11.78
CA ASN A 461 -35.18 -23.77 -12.61
C ASN A 461 -35.42 -22.63 -13.63
N ILE A 462 -34.39 -22.29 -14.39
CA ILE A 462 -34.46 -21.24 -15.42
C ILE A 462 -35.10 -21.84 -16.68
N PRO A 463 -36.23 -21.28 -17.18
CA PRO A 463 -36.86 -21.80 -18.38
C PRO A 463 -36.01 -21.51 -19.62
N GLN A 464 -35.80 -22.54 -20.42
CA GLN A 464 -35.24 -22.44 -21.76
C GLN A 464 -36.21 -21.66 -22.66
N LYS A 465 -35.69 -20.67 -23.38
CA LYS A 465 -36.45 -19.78 -24.25
C LYS A 465 -35.71 -19.64 -25.57
N SER A 466 -36.47 -19.54 -26.64
CA SER A 466 -35.96 -19.18 -27.96
C SER A 466 -36.70 -17.95 -28.47
N VAL A 467 -35.96 -16.96 -28.95
CA VAL A 467 -36.48 -15.62 -29.27
C VAL A 467 -35.84 -15.05 -30.53
N LYS A 468 -36.60 -14.25 -31.27
CA LYS A 468 -36.14 -13.54 -32.48
C LYS A 468 -35.73 -12.08 -32.26
N TRP A 469 -36.00 -11.51 -31.07
CA TRP A 469 -35.82 -10.06 -30.85
C TRP A 469 -35.03 -9.73 -29.59
N CYS A 470 -35.47 -10.20 -28.43
CA CYS A 470 -34.84 -9.87 -27.14
C CYS A 470 -34.86 -11.08 -26.22
N LEU A 471 -33.69 -11.43 -25.67
CA LEU A 471 -33.52 -12.49 -24.68
C LEU A 471 -33.23 -11.88 -23.31
N LYS A 472 -34.11 -12.11 -22.34
CA LYS A 472 -33.86 -11.71 -20.94
C LYS A 472 -33.04 -12.80 -20.26
N LEU A 473 -31.89 -12.41 -19.71
CA LEU A 473 -30.97 -13.30 -19.02
C LEU A 473 -31.37 -13.52 -17.56
N ALA A 474 -30.89 -14.61 -16.96
CA ALA A 474 -31.10 -14.94 -15.55
C ALA A 474 -30.19 -14.10 -14.61
N TYR A 475 -30.18 -12.78 -14.80
CA TYR A 475 -29.31 -11.82 -14.11
C TYR A 475 -29.44 -11.93 -12.57
N GLU A 476 -30.67 -11.93 -12.06
CA GLU A 476 -30.96 -11.97 -10.61
C GLU A 476 -30.57 -13.31 -9.96
N GLN A 477 -30.24 -14.33 -10.76
CA GLN A 477 -29.76 -15.64 -10.31
C GLN A 477 -28.25 -15.80 -10.53
N ASN A 478 -27.54 -14.70 -10.77
CA ASN A 478 -26.09 -14.64 -11.00
C ASN A 478 -25.64 -15.44 -12.23
N PHE A 479 -26.41 -15.44 -13.32
CA PHE A 479 -25.95 -15.99 -14.59
C PHE A 479 -25.19 -14.96 -15.43
N VAL A 480 -24.26 -15.47 -16.24
CA VAL A 480 -23.48 -14.75 -17.25
C VAL A 480 -23.59 -15.49 -18.59
N PRO A 481 -23.78 -14.77 -19.71
CA PRO A 481 -23.89 -15.41 -21.00
C PRO A 481 -22.54 -15.92 -21.51
N ARG A 482 -22.55 -17.10 -22.12
CA ARG A 482 -21.41 -17.68 -22.86
C ARG A 482 -21.83 -18.08 -24.26
N MET A 483 -20.88 -18.13 -25.20
CA MET A 483 -21.15 -18.59 -26.55
C MET A 483 -21.42 -20.10 -26.53
N GLY A 484 -22.63 -20.53 -26.89
CA GLY A 484 -23.04 -21.93 -26.92
C GLY A 484 -22.88 -22.54 -28.31
N TYR A 485 -21.65 -22.86 -28.72
CA TYR A 485 -21.37 -23.34 -30.09
C TYR A 485 -22.07 -24.68 -30.39
N GLU A 486 -22.13 -25.61 -29.43
CA GLU A 486 -22.81 -26.92 -29.57
C GLU A 486 -24.32 -26.80 -29.79
N HIS A 487 -24.88 -25.66 -29.39
CA HIS A 487 -26.30 -25.34 -29.55
C HIS A 487 -26.56 -24.38 -30.71
N SER A 488 -25.52 -24.09 -31.51
CA SER A 488 -25.57 -23.15 -32.62
C SER A 488 -25.61 -23.87 -33.97
N ARG A 489 -26.36 -23.30 -34.92
CA ARG A 489 -26.46 -23.79 -36.28
C ARG A 489 -26.53 -22.63 -37.26
N ILE A 490 -25.46 -22.44 -38.02
CA ILE A 490 -25.35 -21.34 -38.98
C ILE A 490 -25.30 -21.93 -40.39
N THR A 491 -26.16 -21.43 -41.28
CA THR A 491 -26.17 -21.80 -42.71
C THR A 491 -25.76 -20.59 -43.53
N PHE A 492 -24.76 -20.75 -44.39
CA PHE A 492 -24.27 -19.67 -45.24
C PHE A 492 -24.84 -19.80 -46.65
N TYR A 493 -25.05 -18.68 -47.33
CA TYR A 493 -25.53 -18.64 -48.72
C TYR A 493 -24.57 -17.85 -49.59
N LYS A 494 -24.21 -18.39 -50.75
CA LYS A 494 -23.51 -17.66 -51.81
C LYS A 494 -24.31 -17.76 -53.09
N SER A 495 -24.84 -16.64 -53.59
CA SER A 495 -25.74 -16.63 -54.76
C SER A 495 -26.90 -17.64 -54.60
N ASP A 496 -27.54 -17.64 -53.42
CA ASP A 496 -28.65 -18.53 -53.03
C ASP A 496 -28.33 -20.02 -52.88
N LEU A 497 -27.07 -20.44 -53.04
CA LEU A 497 -26.64 -21.81 -52.76
C LEU A 497 -26.24 -21.94 -51.29
N PRO A 498 -26.78 -22.91 -50.54
CA PRO A 498 -26.43 -23.13 -49.13
C PRO A 498 -25.06 -23.81 -49.00
N TYR A 499 -24.27 -23.36 -48.03
CA TYR A 499 -22.98 -23.90 -47.62
C TYR A 499 -22.98 -24.07 -46.10
N MET A 500 -22.48 -25.21 -45.65
CA MET A 500 -22.20 -25.47 -44.24
C MET A 500 -20.69 -25.40 -44.04
N ALA A 501 -20.25 -24.76 -42.98
CA ALA A 501 -18.83 -24.74 -42.66
C ALA A 501 -18.39 -26.03 -41.97
N SER A 502 -17.07 -26.29 -42.00
CA SER A 502 -16.49 -27.38 -41.24
C SER A 502 -16.39 -26.98 -39.78
N GLU A 503 -17.23 -27.57 -38.92
CA GLU A 503 -17.32 -27.23 -37.50
C GLU A 503 -15.96 -27.30 -36.79
N SER A 504 -15.23 -28.40 -36.93
CA SER A 504 -13.91 -28.57 -36.31
C SER A 504 -12.89 -27.51 -36.73
N LEU A 505 -12.87 -27.13 -38.00
CA LEU A 505 -11.96 -26.10 -38.50
C LEU A 505 -12.40 -24.70 -38.08
N ALA A 506 -13.71 -24.45 -37.95
CA ALA A 506 -14.23 -23.19 -37.43
C ALA A 506 -13.91 -23.02 -35.94
N LEU A 507 -14.00 -24.10 -35.15
CA LEU A 507 -13.60 -24.12 -33.74
C LEU A 507 -12.09 -23.90 -33.58
N ASN A 508 -11.25 -24.60 -34.35
CA ASN A 508 -9.80 -24.34 -34.34
C ASN A 508 -9.47 -22.88 -34.67
N TYR A 509 -10.15 -22.29 -35.66
CA TYR A 509 -9.94 -20.89 -36.01
C TYR A 509 -10.45 -19.92 -34.92
N TRP A 510 -11.51 -20.28 -34.20
CA TRP A 510 -11.97 -19.52 -33.04
C TRP A 510 -10.94 -19.55 -31.91
N ASP A 511 -10.34 -20.71 -31.65
CA ASP A 511 -9.26 -20.84 -30.67
C ASP A 511 -8.00 -20.09 -31.10
N ASP A 512 -7.62 -20.15 -32.39
CA ASP A 512 -6.52 -19.34 -32.94
C ASP A 512 -6.74 -17.83 -32.72
N LEU A 513 -8.00 -17.35 -32.82
CA LEU A 513 -8.34 -15.95 -32.55
C LEU A 513 -8.24 -15.58 -31.06
N ARG A 514 -8.59 -16.52 -30.17
CA ARG A 514 -8.42 -16.35 -28.72
C ARG A 514 -6.94 -16.33 -28.34
N ASP A 515 -6.13 -17.22 -28.90
CA ASP A 515 -4.69 -17.30 -28.66
C ASP A 515 -3.93 -16.10 -29.22
N ALA A 516 -4.44 -15.49 -30.29
CA ALA A 516 -3.90 -14.26 -30.86
C ALA A 516 -4.31 -13.00 -30.10
N GLU A 517 -5.29 -13.09 -29.19
CA GLU A 517 -5.71 -11.98 -28.34
C GLU A 517 -4.59 -11.60 -27.38
N ARG A 518 -4.38 -10.30 -27.16
CA ARG A 518 -3.38 -9.86 -26.19
C ARG A 518 -3.82 -10.27 -24.78
N GLU A 519 -2.84 -10.55 -23.93
CA GLU A 519 -3.08 -10.76 -22.51
C GLU A 519 -3.86 -9.58 -21.91
N ALA A 520 -4.88 -9.90 -21.12
CA ALA A 520 -5.73 -8.88 -20.49
C ALA A 520 -4.93 -8.06 -19.47
N ARG A 521 -4.05 -8.72 -18.70
CA ARG A 521 -3.22 -8.12 -17.66
C ARG A 521 -1.79 -7.95 -18.17
N LEU A 522 -1.19 -6.81 -17.85
CA LEU A 522 0.25 -6.65 -18.01
C LEU A 522 0.98 -7.45 -16.91
N GLY A 523 2.29 -7.65 -17.06
CA GLY A 523 3.11 -8.19 -15.98
C GLY A 523 3.07 -7.32 -14.72
N ASP A 524 3.72 -7.76 -13.64
CA ASP A 524 3.91 -6.89 -12.48
C ASP A 524 4.74 -5.67 -12.91
N THR A 525 4.08 -4.52 -12.95
CA THR A 525 4.59 -3.30 -13.59
C THR A 525 4.75 -2.16 -12.59
N ILE A 526 4.60 -2.43 -11.27
CA ILE A 526 4.66 -1.41 -10.22
C ILE A 526 5.85 -0.45 -10.38
N GLU A 527 7.04 -0.98 -10.69
CA GLU A 527 8.27 -0.17 -10.83
C GLU A 527 8.28 0.76 -12.06
N ASN A 528 7.49 0.45 -13.09
CA ASN A 528 7.46 1.17 -14.37
C ASN A 528 6.22 2.08 -14.51
N GLU A 529 5.22 1.94 -13.64
CA GLU A 529 3.93 2.62 -13.72
C GLU A 529 3.87 3.82 -12.76
N ASP A 530 4.89 4.67 -12.84
CA ASP A 530 4.95 5.97 -12.14
C ASP A 530 5.65 7.01 -13.02
N ARG A 531 5.43 8.28 -12.70
CA ARG A 531 6.11 9.38 -13.40
C ARG A 531 7.57 9.43 -12.97
N ALA A 532 8.47 9.37 -13.95
CA ALA A 532 9.90 9.49 -13.69
C ALA A 532 10.24 10.79 -12.94
N VAL A 533 10.86 10.63 -11.77
CA VAL A 533 11.41 11.76 -11.00
C VAL A 533 12.69 12.24 -11.70
N PRO A 534 12.85 13.55 -11.94
CA PRO A 534 14.06 14.07 -12.59
C PRO A 534 15.32 13.72 -11.79
N GLU A 535 16.30 13.09 -12.46
CA GLU A 535 17.62 12.88 -11.88
C GLU A 535 18.44 14.17 -11.91
N GLY A 536 19.08 14.47 -10.79
CA GLY A 536 20.02 15.58 -10.67
C GLY A 536 21.46 15.12 -10.71
N LYS A 537 22.36 16.03 -11.09
CA LYS A 537 23.80 15.83 -11.01
C LYS A 537 24.36 16.60 -9.82
N TYR A 538 25.08 15.92 -8.93
CA TYR A 538 25.83 16.60 -7.87
C TYR A 538 26.91 17.53 -8.47
N ARG A 539 26.90 18.80 -8.02
CA ARG A 539 27.79 19.87 -8.53
C ARG A 539 28.78 20.43 -7.52
N GLY A 540 28.77 19.99 -6.26
CA GLY A 540 29.70 20.48 -5.23
C GLY A 540 29.61 21.99 -5.01
N VAL A 541 28.40 22.55 -4.99
CA VAL A 541 28.17 24.01 -4.99
C VAL A 541 28.71 24.73 -3.76
N GLY A 542 28.96 24.02 -2.66
CA GLY A 542 29.47 24.58 -1.39
C GLY A 542 30.95 24.93 -1.35
N SER A 543 31.75 24.54 -2.35
CA SER A 543 33.19 24.82 -2.35
C SER A 543 33.46 26.33 -2.48
N TYR A 544 33.96 26.93 -1.41
CA TYR A 544 34.30 28.36 -1.35
C TYR A 544 35.79 28.54 -1.16
N TYR A 545 36.39 29.50 -1.86
CA TYR A 545 37.79 29.91 -1.71
C TYR A 545 37.85 31.37 -1.29
N SER A 546 38.79 31.70 -0.40
CA SER A 546 38.91 33.05 0.15
C SER A 546 39.20 34.09 -0.93
N VAL A 547 38.39 35.16 -0.97
CA VAL A 547 38.56 36.30 -1.88
C VAL A 547 39.87 37.05 -1.65
N GLN A 548 40.51 36.87 -0.49
CA GLN A 548 41.86 37.39 -0.22
C GLN A 548 42.90 36.88 -1.21
N HIS A 549 42.67 35.73 -1.84
CA HIS A 549 43.57 35.18 -2.86
C HIS A 549 43.42 35.84 -4.24
N ASP A 550 42.27 36.46 -4.50
CA ASP A 550 41.99 37.15 -5.75
C ASP A 550 42.53 38.59 -5.76
N LEU A 551 42.95 39.09 -4.59
CA LEU A 551 43.58 40.40 -4.47
C LEU A 551 45.01 40.41 -5.04
N PRO A 552 45.46 41.54 -5.60
CA PRO A 552 46.83 41.67 -6.08
C PRO A 552 47.87 41.34 -5.01
N GLN A 553 48.94 40.65 -5.38
CA GLN A 553 50.00 40.21 -4.45
C GLN A 553 50.60 41.34 -3.60
N THR A 554 50.57 42.59 -4.09
CA THR A 554 51.07 43.76 -3.36
C THR A 554 50.32 44.01 -2.05
N TYR A 555 49.08 43.55 -1.91
CA TYR A 555 48.27 43.66 -0.69
C TYR A 555 48.81 42.73 0.41
N GLY A 556 49.48 41.63 0.04
CA GLY A 556 50.15 40.73 0.98
C GLY A 556 49.21 39.83 1.79
N VAL A 557 47.94 39.70 1.37
CA VAL A 557 46.89 38.96 2.10
C VAL A 557 46.54 37.59 1.50
N GLY A 558 46.93 37.33 0.25
CA GLY A 558 46.70 36.05 -0.42
C GLY A 558 47.67 34.94 0.02
N ASN A 559 47.57 33.75 -0.60
CA ASN A 559 48.30 32.54 -0.21
C ASN A 559 49.83 32.68 -0.13
N ILE A 560 50.42 33.56 -0.94
CA ILE A 560 51.86 33.80 -0.95
C ILE A 560 52.30 34.67 0.24
N GLY A 561 51.40 35.50 0.78
CA GLY A 561 51.67 36.40 1.89
C GLY A 561 52.74 37.44 1.60
N LEU A 562 53.34 37.96 2.67
CA LEU A 562 54.48 38.88 2.63
C LEU A 562 55.79 38.11 2.88
N PRO A 563 56.92 38.52 2.25
CA PRO A 563 58.24 37.95 2.56
C PRO A 563 58.60 38.09 4.04
N ASP A 564 59.35 37.13 4.60
CA ASP A 564 59.80 37.16 6.01
C ASP A 564 60.60 38.41 6.36
N THR A 565 61.30 38.96 5.37
CA THR A 565 62.09 40.20 5.45
C THR A 565 61.24 41.47 5.55
N SER A 566 59.92 41.37 5.44
CA SER A 566 59.00 42.52 5.58
C SER A 566 59.01 43.06 7.01
N THR A 567 58.84 44.37 7.14
CA THR A 567 58.79 45.04 8.45
C THR A 567 57.57 44.59 9.26
N ASP A 568 57.68 44.62 10.59
CA ASP A 568 56.58 44.27 11.49
C ASP A 568 55.35 45.15 11.25
N LEU A 569 55.56 46.43 10.94
CA LEU A 569 54.47 47.34 10.56
C LEU A 569 53.75 46.87 9.29
N ARG A 570 54.48 46.41 8.26
CA ARG A 570 53.86 45.94 7.02
C ARG A 570 53.09 44.64 7.24
N LYS A 571 53.63 43.73 8.06
CA LYS A 571 52.95 42.51 8.50
C LYS A 571 51.67 42.85 9.29
N ALA A 572 51.72 43.81 10.21
CA ALA A 572 50.56 44.27 10.98
C ALA A 572 49.48 44.90 10.08
N GLN A 573 49.85 45.70 9.07
CA GLN A 573 48.90 46.28 8.12
C GLN A 573 48.20 45.21 7.26
N ALA A 574 48.94 44.20 6.79
CA ALA A 574 48.35 43.09 6.05
C ALA A 574 47.36 42.33 6.93
N ARG A 575 47.73 42.02 8.18
CA ARG A 575 46.84 41.38 9.16
C ARG A 575 45.59 42.20 9.47
N GLN A 576 45.72 43.52 9.58
CA GLN A 576 44.57 44.41 9.76
C GLN A 576 43.59 44.32 8.58
N LEU A 577 44.11 44.28 7.34
CA LEU A 577 43.29 44.10 6.15
C LEU A 577 42.64 42.72 6.10
N GLN A 578 43.36 41.65 6.48
CA GLN A 578 42.79 40.30 6.59
C GLN A 578 41.63 40.27 7.59
N GLY A 579 41.79 40.91 8.75
CA GLY A 579 40.71 41.05 9.75
C GLY A 579 39.51 41.84 9.22
N TYR A 580 39.72 42.89 8.44
CA TYR A 580 38.65 43.62 7.78
C TYR A 580 37.89 42.75 6.76
N LEU A 581 38.61 41.97 5.96
CA LEU A 581 38.03 41.09 4.94
C LEU A 581 37.30 39.89 5.52
N ALA A 582 37.70 39.41 6.70
CA ALA A 582 37.07 38.27 7.38
C ALA A 582 35.56 38.42 7.56
N PHE A 583 35.04 39.65 7.74
CA PHE A 583 33.60 39.89 7.81
C PHE A 583 32.88 39.53 6.50
N PHE A 584 33.40 39.99 5.37
CA PHE A 584 32.83 39.70 4.04
C PHE A 584 33.02 38.24 3.65
N GLU A 585 34.16 37.65 4.02
CA GLU A 585 34.45 36.23 3.87
C GLU A 585 33.41 35.38 4.59
N GLN A 586 33.07 35.72 5.85
CA GLN A 586 32.09 34.94 6.62
C GLN A 586 30.69 35.00 5.99
N LEU A 587 30.29 36.17 5.44
CA LEU A 587 29.03 36.30 4.72
C LEU A 587 29.00 35.44 3.46
N LEU A 588 30.03 35.51 2.63
CA LEU A 588 30.15 34.70 1.42
C LEU A 588 30.14 33.21 1.76
N ALA A 589 30.98 32.81 2.71
CA ALA A 589 31.05 31.44 3.19
C ALA A 589 29.67 30.93 3.65
N ASN A 590 28.91 31.73 4.40
CA ASN A 590 27.55 31.37 4.81
C ASN A 590 26.60 31.19 3.62
N TYR A 591 26.68 32.02 2.58
CA TYR A 591 25.84 31.85 1.38
C TYR A 591 26.17 30.58 0.60
N TYR A 592 27.45 30.24 0.44
CA TYR A 592 27.85 28.98 -0.18
C TYR A 592 27.39 27.77 0.66
N SER A 593 27.45 27.89 2.00
CA SER A 593 26.94 26.86 2.92
C SER A 593 25.43 26.69 2.78
N GLN A 594 24.65 27.77 2.71
CA GLN A 594 23.21 27.71 2.48
C GLN A 594 22.86 27.03 1.15
N LEU A 595 23.58 27.36 0.07
CA LEU A 595 23.36 26.75 -1.23
C LEU A 595 23.68 25.25 -1.23
N ALA A 596 24.74 24.84 -0.53
CA ALA A 596 25.16 23.45 -0.40
C ALA A 596 24.19 22.58 0.40
N ASN A 597 23.49 23.18 1.36
CA ASN A 597 22.59 22.49 2.28
C ASN A 597 21.12 22.78 1.95
N LEU A 598 20.81 23.19 0.72
CA LEU A 598 19.44 23.43 0.28
C LEU A 598 18.56 22.18 0.47
N THR A 599 19.14 20.99 0.27
CA THR A 599 18.47 19.69 0.49
C THR A 599 17.98 19.51 1.92
N ASP A 600 18.70 20.03 2.92
CA ASP A 600 18.29 19.90 4.33
C ASP A 600 17.08 20.78 4.70
N LEU A 601 16.72 21.74 3.83
CA LEU A 601 15.46 22.45 3.96
C LEU A 601 14.29 21.58 3.53
N PHE A 602 14.41 20.90 2.38
CA PHE A 602 13.37 20.02 1.82
C PHE A 602 13.36 18.60 2.39
N GLY A 603 14.45 18.17 3.03
CA GLY A 603 14.58 16.86 3.63
C GLY A 603 13.67 16.68 4.84
N LEU A 604 13.17 15.45 5.01
CA LEU A 604 12.36 15.07 6.17
C LEU A 604 13.21 14.41 7.28
N ASP A 605 14.50 14.20 7.05
CA ASP A 605 15.46 13.80 8.09
C ASP A 605 16.18 15.05 8.62
N LEU A 606 15.59 15.61 9.68
CA LEU A 606 15.99 16.90 10.24
C LEU A 606 16.99 16.78 11.39
N ARG A 607 17.19 15.58 11.96
CA ARG A 607 18.10 15.42 13.10
C ARG A 607 19.54 15.46 12.64
N GLN A 608 20.38 16.16 13.38
CA GLN A 608 21.82 16.01 13.25
C GLN A 608 22.21 14.65 13.77
N LYS A 609 23.09 13.95 13.05
CA LYS A 609 23.60 12.64 13.43
C LYS A 609 25.07 12.73 13.80
N ASP A 610 25.51 11.89 14.72
CA ASP A 610 26.92 11.73 15.05
C ASP A 610 27.64 10.80 14.06
N GLU A 611 28.91 10.50 14.34
CA GLU A 611 29.76 9.64 13.49
C GLU A 611 29.26 8.18 13.39
N PHE A 612 28.38 7.76 14.30
CA PHE A 612 27.75 6.43 14.30
C PHE A 612 26.36 6.44 13.66
N GLY A 613 25.86 7.61 13.24
CA GLY A 613 24.54 7.77 12.66
C GLY A 613 23.43 7.99 13.68
N GLU A 614 23.77 8.13 14.96
CA GLU A 614 22.79 8.33 16.03
C GLU A 614 22.41 9.81 16.17
N PRO A 615 21.15 10.13 16.49
CA PRO A 615 20.72 11.51 16.68
C PRO A 615 21.50 12.23 17.79
N ARG A 616 22.09 13.38 17.47
CA ARG A 616 22.77 14.23 18.46
C ARG A 616 21.73 14.87 19.39
N VAL A 617 22.05 14.87 20.69
CA VAL A 617 21.24 15.46 21.75
C VAL A 617 22.08 16.46 22.54
N LYS A 618 21.50 17.59 22.92
CA LYS A 618 22.11 18.60 23.80
C LYS A 618 21.10 19.01 24.86
N ASP A 619 21.48 18.95 26.13
CA ASP A 619 20.61 19.23 27.28
C ASP A 619 19.29 18.42 27.26
N GLY A 620 19.39 17.14 26.88
CA GLY A 620 18.23 16.24 26.74
C GLY A 620 17.35 16.49 25.52
N LYS A 621 17.72 17.43 24.63
CA LYS A 621 16.92 17.82 23.45
C LYS A 621 17.60 17.46 22.13
N PRO A 622 16.86 16.96 21.12
CA PRO A 622 17.42 16.65 19.82
C PRO A 622 17.93 17.92 19.12
N LEU A 623 19.10 17.81 18.49
CA LEU A 623 19.69 18.86 17.67
C LEU A 623 19.17 18.75 16.24
N TYR A 624 18.45 19.77 15.78
CA TYR A 624 18.00 19.87 14.39
C TYR A 624 19.06 20.50 13.48
N LYS A 625 19.06 20.09 12.21
CA LYS A 625 19.81 20.76 11.16
C LYS A 625 19.36 22.22 11.03
N PRO A 626 20.29 23.19 10.94
CA PRO A 626 19.95 24.60 10.89
C PRO A 626 19.13 24.93 9.65
N THR A 627 18.23 25.92 9.76
CA THR A 627 17.53 26.48 8.59
C THR A 627 18.32 27.60 7.91
N TYR A 628 19.37 28.08 8.57
CA TYR A 628 20.35 28.99 8.01
C TYR A 628 21.77 28.45 8.23
N PRO A 629 22.19 27.45 7.42
CA PRO A 629 23.50 26.84 7.50
C PRO A 629 24.62 27.87 7.40
N ASN A 630 25.65 27.70 8.23
CA ASN A 630 26.86 28.49 8.19
C ASN A 630 28.07 27.56 8.08
N GLN A 631 29.17 28.09 7.56
CA GLN A 631 30.45 27.40 7.61
C GLN A 631 31.47 28.31 8.29
N PRO A 632 32.27 27.81 9.23
CA PRO A 632 33.29 28.63 9.85
C PRO A 632 34.43 28.89 8.86
N LEU A 633 35.03 30.08 8.92
CA LEU A 633 36.17 30.45 8.06
C LEU A 633 37.37 29.51 8.21
N THR A 634 37.47 28.83 9.35
CA THR A 634 38.47 27.79 9.62
C THR A 634 38.37 26.59 8.68
N ALA A 635 37.19 26.34 8.08
CA ALA A 635 36.96 25.30 7.10
C ALA A 635 37.18 25.76 5.64
N VAL A 636 37.38 27.07 5.40
CA VAL A 636 37.59 27.63 4.06
C VAL A 636 39.03 27.39 3.60
N PRO A 637 39.27 26.66 2.50
CA PRO A 637 40.60 26.40 1.98
C PRO A 637 41.39 27.70 1.74
N GLY A 638 42.61 27.76 2.30
CA GLY A 638 43.52 28.90 2.15
C GLY A 638 43.20 30.11 3.03
N PHE A 639 42.13 30.08 3.84
CA PHE A 639 41.87 31.17 4.78
C PHE A 639 43.07 31.32 5.75
N PRO A 640 43.65 32.53 5.91
CA PRO A 640 44.94 32.68 6.57
C PRO A 640 44.93 32.18 8.02
N HIS A 641 45.83 31.26 8.35
CA HIS A 641 46.08 30.81 9.72
C HIS A 641 46.46 31.96 10.67
N GLN A 642 46.84 33.14 10.15
CA GLN A 642 47.24 34.31 10.96
C GLN A 642 46.07 35.05 11.61
N VAL A 643 44.81 34.75 11.25
CA VAL A 643 43.65 35.25 12.03
C VAL A 643 43.59 34.58 13.41
N ALA A 644 44.21 33.40 13.56
CA ALA A 644 44.42 32.74 14.85
C ALA A 644 45.18 33.60 15.86
N ASP A 645 46.14 34.41 15.39
CA ASP A 645 46.96 35.29 16.23
C ASP A 645 46.11 36.37 16.92
N PHE A 646 44.87 36.63 16.46
CA PHE A 646 43.98 37.62 17.04
C PHE A 646 43.08 37.07 18.17
N ILE A 647 42.97 35.75 18.34
CA ILE A 647 41.92 35.12 19.16
C ILE A 647 42.43 34.62 20.53
N LYS A 648 43.73 34.70 20.83
CA LYS A 648 44.29 34.37 22.16
C LYS A 648 45.05 35.53 22.81
N ASP A 649 44.84 35.70 24.11
CA ASP A 649 45.61 36.60 24.98
C ASP A 649 47.11 36.31 24.83
N TRP A 650 47.83 37.30 24.32
CA TRP A 650 49.21 37.16 23.88
C TRP A 650 50.17 37.54 25.02
N GLU A 651 50.41 36.63 25.95
CA GLU A 651 51.55 36.74 26.88
C GLU A 651 52.31 35.40 27.02
N GLY A 652 53.46 35.30 26.35
CA GLY A 652 54.55 34.40 26.76
C GLY A 652 54.61 32.98 26.18
N GLN A 653 53.74 32.58 25.26
CA GLN A 653 53.79 31.23 24.67
C GLN A 653 54.67 31.14 23.41
N SER A 654 55.28 29.96 23.19
CA SER A 654 56.10 29.69 22.01
C SER A 654 55.25 29.47 20.75
N GLU A 655 55.75 29.88 19.58
CA GLU A 655 55.08 29.77 18.28
C GLU A 655 54.57 28.35 17.96
N ARG A 656 55.31 27.31 18.39
CA ARG A 656 54.94 25.91 18.22
C ARG A 656 53.75 25.48 19.09
N THR A 657 53.61 26.06 20.28
CA THR A 657 52.47 25.81 21.18
C THR A 657 51.20 26.43 20.61
N ILE A 658 51.30 27.65 20.10
CA ILE A 658 50.20 28.37 19.43
C ILE A 658 49.67 27.58 18.24
N GLN A 659 50.56 27.07 17.38
CA GLN A 659 50.18 26.24 16.22
C GLN A 659 49.46 24.95 16.62
N THR A 660 49.91 24.28 17.69
CA THR A 660 49.33 23.00 18.13
C THR A 660 47.96 23.21 18.79
N GLU A 661 47.84 24.18 19.70
CA GLU A 661 46.55 24.50 20.32
C GLU A 661 45.54 25.06 19.31
N TRP A 662 46.01 25.76 18.28
CA TRP A 662 45.16 26.22 17.20
C TRP A 662 44.72 25.07 16.28
N ALA A 663 45.61 24.13 15.96
CA ALA A 663 45.22 22.91 15.24
C ALA A 663 44.13 22.14 15.99
N ASN A 664 44.24 22.06 17.33
CA ASN A 664 43.20 21.47 18.18
C ASN A 664 41.90 22.29 18.17
N TYR A 665 41.97 23.62 18.20
CA TYR A 665 40.81 24.50 18.11
C TYR A 665 40.08 24.42 16.75
N LEU A 666 40.85 24.27 15.66
CA LEU A 666 40.33 24.08 14.30
C LEU A 666 39.64 22.71 14.15
N ALA A 667 40.19 21.68 14.81
CA ALA A 667 39.67 20.32 14.82
C ALA A 667 38.48 20.13 15.78
N ASP A 668 38.27 21.06 16.71
CA ASP A 668 37.16 21.03 17.66
C ASP A 668 35.86 21.54 17.00
N GLU A 669 34.97 20.60 16.66
CA GLU A 669 33.64 20.89 16.11
C GLU A 669 32.77 21.69 17.09
N ASP A 670 33.00 21.56 18.40
CA ASP A 670 32.27 22.24 19.46
C ASP A 670 32.99 23.51 19.95
N SER A 671 34.00 23.99 19.20
CA SER A 671 34.76 25.20 19.57
C SER A 671 33.86 26.40 19.89
N PRO A 672 34.25 27.26 20.86
CA PRO A 672 33.49 28.47 21.20
C PRO A 672 33.15 29.36 20.00
N TYR A 673 34.03 29.46 19.01
CA TYR A 673 33.78 30.22 17.79
C TYR A 673 32.65 29.62 16.95
N ARG A 674 32.66 28.30 16.69
CA ARG A 674 31.60 27.62 15.93
C ARG A 674 30.27 27.73 16.66
N SER A 675 30.27 27.49 17.97
CA SER A 675 29.09 27.61 18.82
C SER A 675 28.50 29.02 18.78
N GLU A 676 29.34 30.04 18.92
CA GLU A 676 28.89 31.44 18.89
C GLU A 676 28.46 31.88 17.48
N LEU A 677 29.18 31.47 16.43
CA LEU A 677 28.82 31.73 15.03
C LEU A 677 27.45 31.13 14.70
N ALA A 678 27.18 29.89 15.12
CA ALA A 678 25.88 29.26 14.96
C ALA A 678 24.81 30.05 15.71
N ARG A 679 25.07 30.42 16.97
CA ARG A 679 24.14 31.17 17.81
C ARG A 679 23.78 32.55 17.26
N ILE A 680 24.74 33.29 16.72
CA ILE A 680 24.50 34.63 16.14
C ILE A 680 23.88 34.56 14.75
N SER A 681 24.21 33.52 13.97
CA SER A 681 23.66 33.33 12.62
C SER A 681 22.19 32.93 12.70
N GLU A 682 21.86 32.02 13.62
CA GLU A 682 20.51 31.54 13.83
C GLU A 682 20.31 31.14 15.30
N PRO A 683 19.75 32.04 16.12
CA PRO A 683 19.32 31.68 17.46
C PRO A 683 18.29 30.54 17.40
N ASP A 684 18.32 29.65 18.39
CA ASP A 684 17.49 28.44 18.41
C ASP A 684 15.98 28.73 18.21
N ALA A 685 15.42 29.75 18.86
CA ALA A 685 14.02 30.15 18.68
C ALA A 685 13.69 30.56 17.23
N ILE A 686 14.64 31.17 16.52
CA ILE A 686 14.47 31.55 15.11
C ILE A 686 14.55 30.31 14.20
N MET A 687 15.42 29.36 14.51
CA MET A 687 15.47 28.06 13.80
C MET A 687 14.14 27.33 13.93
N VAL A 688 13.59 27.24 15.15
CA VAL A 688 12.30 26.57 15.40
C VAL A 688 11.15 27.25 14.65
N ASP A 689 11.07 28.59 14.64
CA ASP A 689 10.07 29.34 13.88
C ASP A 689 10.18 29.09 12.37
N ARG A 690 11.38 29.25 11.82
CA ARG A 690 11.65 29.07 10.38
C ARG A 690 11.35 27.65 9.94
N ARG A 691 11.75 26.66 10.73
CA ARG A 691 11.51 25.25 10.42
C ARG A 691 10.01 24.95 10.38
N ASN A 692 9.26 25.41 11.38
CA ASN A 692 7.80 25.26 11.39
C ASN A 692 7.14 25.90 10.17
N ARG A 693 7.52 27.14 9.82
CA ARG A 693 6.97 27.83 8.64
C ARG A 693 7.30 27.13 7.33
N PHE A 694 8.48 26.52 7.23
CA PHE A 694 8.87 25.75 6.07
C PHE A 694 8.05 24.46 5.96
N LEU A 695 7.88 23.73 7.06
CA LEU A 695 7.04 22.54 7.12
C LEU A 695 5.57 22.86 6.80
N ASP A 696 5.05 24.00 7.29
CA ASP A 696 3.71 24.49 6.94
C ASP A 696 3.58 24.73 5.43
N HIS A 697 4.62 25.29 4.80
CA HIS A 697 4.66 25.46 3.35
C HIS A 697 4.70 24.13 2.59
N LEU A 698 5.40 23.11 3.11
CA LEU A 698 5.38 21.77 2.50
C LEU A 698 4.00 21.12 2.63
N MET A 699 3.40 21.15 3.81
CA MET A 699 2.06 20.60 4.07
C MET A 699 0.96 21.31 3.27
N ALA A 700 1.09 22.61 3.04
CA ALA A 700 0.14 23.38 2.24
C ALA A 700 0.02 22.87 0.79
N ARG A 701 1.04 22.20 0.23
CA ARG A 701 0.96 21.54 -1.08
C ARG A 701 -0.10 20.44 -1.11
N PHE A 702 -0.40 19.86 0.04
CA PHE A 702 -1.39 18.82 0.24
C PHE A 702 -2.67 19.34 0.89
N ASN A 703 -2.82 20.66 1.02
CA ASN A 703 -3.94 21.31 1.69
C ASN A 703 -4.13 20.86 3.16
N GLU A 704 -3.03 20.54 3.85
CA GLU A 704 -3.02 20.18 5.27
C GLU A 704 -2.64 21.35 6.17
N GLN A 705 -3.18 21.37 7.39
CA GLN A 705 -2.94 22.42 8.39
C GLN A 705 -2.96 21.86 9.83
N PHE A 706 -2.08 22.40 10.69
CA PHE A 706 -1.95 22.05 12.11
C PHE A 706 -2.46 23.15 13.06
N ALA A 707 -3.29 24.09 12.59
CA ALA A 707 -3.61 25.31 13.33
C ALA A 707 -4.17 25.05 14.74
N ASP A 708 -5.14 24.15 14.87
CA ASP A 708 -5.78 23.85 16.16
C ASP A 708 -4.82 23.13 17.12
N TYR A 709 -4.03 22.18 16.61
CA TYR A 709 -2.98 21.50 17.38
C TYR A 709 -1.90 22.48 17.84
N ALA A 710 -1.46 23.37 16.96
CA ALA A 710 -0.44 24.36 17.28
C ALA A 710 -0.88 25.32 18.39
N VAL A 711 -2.15 25.72 18.39
CA VAL A 711 -2.73 26.52 19.48
C VAL A 711 -2.74 25.72 20.79
N LEU A 712 -3.17 24.46 20.75
CA LEU A 712 -3.20 23.59 21.92
C LEU A 712 -1.79 23.37 22.51
N MET A 713 -0.82 22.98 21.69
CA MET A 713 0.56 22.74 22.13
C MET A 713 1.22 24.00 22.67
N TYR A 714 0.96 25.16 22.07
CA TYR A 714 1.45 26.42 22.59
C TYR A 714 0.84 26.77 23.96
N ILE A 715 -0.45 26.48 24.18
CA ILE A 715 -1.12 26.68 25.46
C ILE A 715 -0.57 25.73 26.54
N LEU A 716 -0.31 24.47 26.19
CA LEU A 716 0.12 23.44 27.14
C LEU A 716 1.62 23.54 27.47
N GLU A 717 2.46 23.78 26.46
CA GLU A 717 3.92 23.59 26.56
C GLU A 717 4.74 24.82 26.14
N GLY A 718 4.10 25.89 25.66
CA GLY A 718 4.78 27.13 25.27
C GLY A 718 5.74 26.95 24.08
N GLU A 719 7.00 27.38 24.24
CA GLU A 719 8.04 27.26 23.20
C GLU A 719 8.49 25.81 22.97
N GLU A 720 8.44 24.93 23.99
CA GLU A 720 8.75 23.51 23.83
C GLU A 720 7.71 22.83 22.94
N GLY A 721 6.43 23.21 23.08
CA GLY A 721 5.35 22.76 22.19
C GLY A 721 5.58 23.11 20.72
N ARG A 722 6.29 24.21 20.42
CA ARG A 722 6.66 24.53 19.03
C ARG A 722 7.76 23.64 18.47
N ARG A 723 8.60 23.10 19.36
CA ARG A 723 9.69 22.22 18.99
C ARG A 723 9.21 20.79 18.78
N SER A 724 8.30 20.28 19.61
CA SER A 724 7.68 18.97 19.41
C SER A 724 6.92 18.89 18.07
N MET A 725 6.17 19.94 17.74
CA MET A 725 5.47 20.07 16.45
C MET A 725 6.33 19.85 15.20
N ILE A 726 7.64 20.09 15.26
CA ILE A 726 8.53 19.85 14.11
C ILE A 726 8.50 18.37 13.73
N GLU A 727 8.59 17.48 14.72
CA GLU A 727 8.60 16.03 14.49
C GLU A 727 7.22 15.54 14.05
N ASP A 728 6.14 16.08 14.63
CA ASP A 728 4.77 15.69 14.24
C ASP A 728 4.49 16.04 12.78
N LYS A 729 4.88 17.23 12.34
CA LYS A 729 4.75 17.68 10.95
C LYS A 729 5.62 16.86 10.01
N VAL A 730 6.85 16.54 10.42
CA VAL A 730 7.74 15.66 9.65
C VAL A 730 7.14 14.27 9.52
N ASN A 731 6.62 13.72 10.61
CA ASN A 731 5.99 12.40 10.64
C ASN A 731 4.75 12.37 9.72
N LEU A 732 3.90 13.40 9.77
CA LEU A 732 2.77 13.52 8.84
C LEU A 732 3.26 13.56 7.39
N LEU A 733 4.23 14.40 7.07
CA LEU A 733 4.75 14.53 5.70
C LEU A 733 5.38 13.23 5.20
N LYS A 734 6.15 12.51 6.04
CA LYS A 734 6.76 11.23 5.67
C LYS A 734 5.70 10.17 5.35
N ASN A 735 4.64 10.10 6.13
CA ASN A 735 3.59 9.08 5.97
C ASN A 735 2.35 9.62 5.23
N TYR A 736 2.49 10.74 4.52
CA TYR A 736 1.36 11.40 3.87
C TYR A 736 0.61 10.50 2.87
N PRO A 737 1.27 9.66 2.04
CA PRO A 737 0.59 8.68 1.19
C PRO A 737 -0.41 7.81 1.95
N GLU A 738 0.01 7.24 3.07
CA GLU A 738 -0.82 6.38 3.91
C GLU A 738 -1.98 7.17 4.55
N VAL A 739 -1.71 8.37 5.05
CA VAL A 739 -2.71 9.20 5.74
C VAL A 739 -3.77 9.76 4.80
N SER A 740 -3.40 10.10 3.57
CA SER A 740 -4.29 10.72 2.59
C SER A 740 -5.05 9.70 1.75
N GLY A 741 -4.36 8.64 1.31
CA GLY A 741 -4.93 7.59 0.48
C GLY A 741 -5.89 6.69 1.25
N ASN A 742 -5.59 6.38 2.51
CA ASN A 742 -6.38 5.43 3.31
C ASN A 742 -7.44 6.10 4.22
N ARG A 743 -7.80 7.36 4.02
CA ARG A 743 -8.75 8.11 4.90
C ARG A 743 -10.03 7.35 5.27
N GLY A 744 -10.63 6.67 4.29
CA GLY A 744 -11.86 5.90 4.47
C GLY A 744 -11.66 4.46 4.95
N LYS A 745 -10.42 3.97 5.01
CA LYS A 745 -10.08 2.59 5.34
C LYS A 745 -10.44 2.28 6.80
N GLY A 746 -11.18 1.20 6.99
CA GLY A 746 -11.52 0.60 8.26
C GLY A 746 -10.52 -0.48 8.68
N PHE A 747 -10.77 -1.03 9.86
CA PHE A 747 -9.97 -2.10 10.46
C PHE A 747 -10.22 -3.44 9.75
N ASP A 748 -9.14 -4.21 9.50
CA ASP A 748 -9.20 -5.58 8.97
C ASP A 748 -9.30 -6.58 10.13
N TYR A 749 -10.52 -7.01 10.45
CA TYR A 749 -10.75 -7.96 11.55
C TYR A 749 -10.66 -9.43 11.13
N VAL A 750 -10.41 -9.73 9.85
CA VAL A 750 -10.43 -11.11 9.34
C VAL A 750 -9.09 -11.81 9.56
N ASP A 751 -8.00 -11.06 9.67
CA ASP A 751 -6.68 -11.60 10.00
C ASP A 751 -6.44 -11.63 11.51
N PRO A 752 -6.54 -12.80 12.18
CA PRO A 752 -6.40 -12.91 13.64
C PRO A 752 -5.02 -12.52 14.14
N GLN A 753 -3.98 -12.61 13.29
CA GLN A 753 -2.61 -12.26 13.67
C GLN A 753 -2.41 -10.75 13.72
N ARG A 754 -3.27 -9.99 13.03
CA ARG A 754 -3.21 -8.54 12.94
C ARG A 754 -4.25 -7.84 13.81
N VAL A 755 -4.99 -8.58 14.63
CA VAL A 755 -5.98 -7.99 15.52
C VAL A 755 -5.24 -7.26 16.65
N TRP A 756 -5.46 -5.95 16.78
CA TRP A 756 -4.72 -5.05 17.68
C TRP A 756 -3.26 -4.80 17.28
N ASP A 757 -2.91 -5.08 16.03
CA ASP A 757 -1.61 -4.77 15.44
C ASP A 757 -1.47 -3.27 15.13
N ILE A 758 -0.25 -2.75 15.18
CA ILE A 758 0.08 -1.34 14.94
C ILE A 758 -0.21 -0.93 13.50
N ASP A 759 -0.07 -1.86 12.56
CA ASP A 759 -0.27 -1.62 11.12
C ASP A 759 -1.72 -1.86 10.67
N ASN A 760 -2.58 -2.35 11.55
CA ASN A 760 -3.98 -2.64 11.27
C ASN A 760 -4.89 -1.67 12.02
N VAL A 761 -4.94 -0.45 11.51
CA VAL A 761 -5.68 0.66 12.12
C VAL A 761 -6.54 1.31 11.06
N SER A 762 -7.67 1.90 11.48
CA SER A 762 -8.45 2.67 10.52
C SER A 762 -7.66 3.89 10.07
N GLY A 763 -7.80 4.28 8.81
CA GLY A 763 -7.09 5.44 8.29
C GLY A 763 -7.56 6.75 8.94
N LEU A 764 -8.80 6.82 9.41
CA LEU A 764 -9.29 7.93 10.23
C LEU A 764 -8.52 8.04 11.55
N GLU A 765 -8.27 6.91 12.22
CA GLU A 765 -7.51 6.87 13.45
C GLU A 765 -6.07 7.28 13.21
N ASN A 766 -5.42 6.69 12.19
CA ASN A 766 -4.05 7.02 11.83
C ASN A 766 -3.92 8.53 11.52
N ARG A 767 -4.86 9.07 10.75
CA ARG A 767 -4.89 10.49 10.42
C ARG A 767 -5.04 11.37 11.65
N PHE A 768 -6.00 11.09 12.54
CA PHE A 768 -6.19 11.88 13.74
C PHE A 768 -4.99 11.80 14.68
N ARG A 769 -4.44 10.61 14.88
CA ARG A 769 -3.21 10.39 15.65
C ARG A 769 -2.10 11.32 15.17
N MET A 770 -1.86 11.37 13.86
CA MET A 770 -0.79 12.18 13.28
C MET A 770 -1.07 13.68 13.29
N LEU A 771 -2.32 14.11 13.12
CA LEU A 771 -2.71 15.53 13.22
C LEU A 771 -2.70 16.05 14.66
N LEU A 772 -2.80 15.16 15.64
CA LEU A 772 -2.75 15.47 17.08
C LEU A 772 -1.38 15.21 17.70
N GLY A 773 -0.37 14.83 16.91
CA GLY A 773 0.98 14.51 17.44
C GLY A 773 1.01 13.36 18.45
N ILE A 774 0.02 12.46 18.39
CA ILE A 774 -0.03 11.29 19.28
C ILE A 774 0.97 10.25 18.74
N GLU A 775 1.91 9.83 19.58
CA GLU A 775 2.94 8.86 19.19
C GLU A 775 2.37 7.47 18.88
N GLU A 776 3.12 6.71 18.09
CA GLU A 776 2.79 5.34 17.74
C GLU A 776 3.06 4.40 18.92
N GLN A 777 1.98 3.88 19.52
CA GLN A 777 2.05 2.94 20.63
C GLN A 777 2.66 1.59 20.18
N THR A 778 3.60 1.05 20.96
CA THR A 778 4.25 -0.25 20.69
C THR A 778 3.35 -1.45 20.96
N GLU A 779 2.31 -1.29 21.79
CA GLU A 779 1.26 -2.28 22.02
C GLU A 779 -0.10 -1.58 22.21
N ARG A 780 -1.15 -2.07 21.54
CA ARG A 780 -2.51 -1.52 21.63
C ARG A 780 -3.37 -2.37 22.56
N LYS A 781 -3.61 -1.88 23.78
CA LYS A 781 -4.51 -2.54 24.75
C LYS A 781 -5.61 -1.57 25.18
N LEU A 782 -6.88 -2.01 25.05
CA LEU A 782 -8.05 -1.26 25.53
C LEU A 782 -8.07 -1.10 27.07
N VAL A 783 -7.28 -1.90 27.78
CA VAL A 783 -7.15 -1.89 29.23
C VAL A 783 -5.66 -1.91 29.57
N LEU A 784 -5.24 -1.06 30.49
CA LEU A 784 -3.95 -1.16 31.17
C LEU A 784 -3.85 -2.55 31.83
N GLU A 785 -3.21 -3.51 31.17
CA GLU A 785 -2.76 -4.71 31.88
C GLU A 785 -1.78 -4.26 32.95
N ALA A 786 -2.00 -4.67 34.19
CA ALA A 786 -1.14 -4.31 35.30
C ALA A 786 0.32 -4.69 34.95
N HIS A 787 1.20 -3.69 34.85
CA HIS A 787 2.64 -3.92 34.69
C HIS A 787 3.08 -4.95 35.75
N PRO A 788 3.99 -5.91 35.46
CA PRO A 788 4.38 -6.94 36.43
C PRO A 788 4.74 -6.39 37.82
N TYR A 789 5.31 -5.18 37.83
CA TYR A 789 5.75 -4.46 39.02
C TYR A 789 4.72 -3.49 39.61
N VAL A 790 3.59 -3.22 38.96
CA VAL A 790 2.55 -2.31 39.48
C VAL A 790 1.24 -3.07 39.63
N LYS A 791 0.80 -3.31 40.87
CA LYS A 791 -0.46 -4.02 41.13
C LYS A 791 -1.50 -3.09 41.75
N ILE A 792 -2.71 -3.14 41.20
CA ILE A 792 -3.90 -2.50 41.74
C ILE A 792 -4.69 -3.54 42.53
N PHE A 793 -5.12 -3.19 43.73
CA PHE A 793 -5.99 -4.05 44.54
C PHE A 793 -7.05 -3.21 45.26
N THR A 794 -8.16 -3.83 45.61
CA THR A 794 -9.23 -3.18 46.37
C THR A 794 -8.99 -3.33 47.87
N ASP A 795 -9.06 -2.24 48.62
CA ASP A 795 -8.99 -2.26 50.08
C ASP A 795 -10.34 -2.65 50.72
N VAL A 796 -10.34 -2.84 52.05
CA VAL A 796 -11.52 -3.27 52.81
C VAL A 796 -12.71 -2.29 52.68
N GLY A 797 -12.45 -1.03 52.34
CA GLY A 797 -13.46 -0.01 52.11
C GLY A 797 -14.02 0.04 50.69
N GLY A 798 -13.57 -0.84 49.79
CA GLY A 798 -13.96 -0.82 48.38
C GLY A 798 -13.19 0.17 47.52
N ASN A 799 -12.17 0.86 48.08
CA ASN A 799 -11.34 1.80 47.33
C ASN A 799 -10.15 1.09 46.71
N TYR A 800 -9.65 1.59 45.59
CA TYR A 800 -8.49 1.05 44.89
C TYR A 800 -7.18 1.57 45.50
N ARG A 801 -6.19 0.70 45.63
CA ARG A 801 -4.83 1.01 46.08
C ARG A 801 -3.82 0.44 45.11
N TRP A 802 -2.66 1.06 45.03
CA TRP A 802 -1.57 0.63 44.16
C TRP A 802 -0.31 0.27 44.97
N ARG A 803 0.49 -0.65 44.44
CA ARG A 803 1.79 -1.07 44.97
C ARG A 803 2.79 -1.25 43.83
N ILE A 804 4.01 -0.80 44.06
CA ILE A 804 5.17 -1.00 43.21
C ILE A 804 6.07 -2.06 43.85
N TYR A 805 6.43 -3.06 43.05
CA TYR A 805 7.25 -4.20 43.43
C TYR A 805 8.63 -4.12 42.77
N ASP A 806 9.67 -4.57 43.45
CA ASP A 806 10.99 -4.77 42.84
C ASP A 806 11.06 -6.05 42.00
N LEU A 807 12.24 -6.33 41.42
CA LEU A 807 12.54 -7.57 40.69
C LEU A 807 12.46 -8.84 41.56
N ARG A 808 12.37 -8.72 42.89
CA ARG A 808 12.25 -9.81 43.87
C ARG A 808 10.82 -9.96 44.39
N GLU A 809 9.87 -9.23 43.83
CA GLU A 809 8.47 -9.16 44.26
C GLU A 809 8.26 -8.60 45.68
N GLU A 810 9.20 -7.79 46.18
CA GLU A 810 9.06 -7.04 47.42
C GLU A 810 8.45 -5.66 47.17
N ILE A 811 7.59 -5.20 48.09
CA ILE A 811 6.90 -3.91 47.95
C ILE A 811 7.87 -2.79 48.34
N ILE A 812 8.20 -1.93 47.37
CA ILE A 812 9.09 -0.78 47.61
C ILE A 812 8.29 0.49 47.89
N LEU A 813 7.15 0.65 47.20
CA LEU A 813 6.31 1.83 47.32
C LEU A 813 4.82 1.46 47.22
N ASN A 814 3.98 2.07 48.03
CA ASN A 814 2.54 1.86 47.98
C ASN A 814 1.76 3.15 48.19
N SER A 815 0.52 3.18 47.69
CA SER A 815 -0.39 4.30 47.87
C SER A 815 -0.59 4.67 49.35
N ASP A 816 -0.58 5.98 49.64
CA ASP A 816 -0.89 6.54 50.97
C ASP A 816 -2.29 6.12 51.46
N LYS A 817 -3.29 6.27 50.59
CA LYS A 817 -4.71 6.02 50.84
C LYS A 817 -5.36 5.24 49.69
N GLY A 818 -6.64 4.88 49.86
CA GLY A 818 -7.47 4.33 48.79
C GLY A 818 -8.04 5.44 47.92
N TYR A 819 -8.17 5.16 46.63
CA TYR A 819 -8.66 6.05 45.58
C TYR A 819 -9.89 5.46 44.88
N THR A 820 -10.69 6.32 44.24
CA THR A 820 -11.78 5.85 43.37
C THR A 820 -11.23 5.24 42.07
N ALA A 821 -12.09 4.55 41.32
CA ALA A 821 -11.72 3.99 40.00
C ALA A 821 -11.28 5.07 38.99
N GLU A 822 -11.81 6.28 39.13
CA GLU A 822 -11.49 7.43 38.26
C GLU A 822 -10.14 8.05 38.63
N GLU A 823 -9.75 8.01 39.90
CA GLU A 823 -8.52 8.65 40.41
C GLU A 823 -7.28 7.76 40.31
N ILE A 824 -7.45 6.43 40.43
CA ILE A 824 -6.34 5.50 40.68
C ILE A 824 -5.24 5.56 39.61
N ASN A 825 -5.61 5.63 38.33
CA ASN A 825 -4.64 5.66 37.22
C ASN A 825 -3.81 6.96 37.23
N GLY A 826 -4.45 8.10 37.49
CA GLY A 826 -3.75 9.38 37.63
C GLY A 826 -2.77 9.40 38.81
N MET A 827 -3.12 8.70 39.90
CA MET A 827 -2.23 8.59 41.07
C MET A 827 -1.03 7.68 40.81
N ILE A 828 -1.23 6.57 40.09
CA ILE A 828 -0.11 5.69 39.68
C ILE A 828 0.82 6.47 38.74
N PHE A 829 0.25 7.17 37.75
CA PHE A 829 1.03 7.99 36.82
C PHE A 829 1.85 9.05 37.56
N SER A 830 1.24 9.81 38.46
CA SER A 830 1.95 10.81 39.27
C SER A 830 3.05 10.19 40.13
N ALA A 831 2.85 8.97 40.64
CA ALA A 831 3.85 8.29 41.45
C ALA A 831 5.05 7.83 40.62
N MET A 832 4.80 7.29 39.42
CA MET A 832 5.85 6.84 38.50
C MET A 832 6.65 8.03 37.94
N GLU A 833 5.96 9.10 37.51
CA GLU A 833 6.61 10.28 36.93
C GLU A 833 7.49 11.01 37.95
N ARG A 834 6.94 11.29 39.15
CA ARG A 834 7.65 12.06 40.18
C ARG A 834 8.67 11.23 40.95
N GLY A 835 8.47 9.91 41.05
CA GLY A 835 9.36 8.99 41.76
C GLY A 835 10.76 8.85 41.15
N ARG A 836 10.97 9.42 39.96
CA ARG A 836 12.26 9.45 39.24
C ARG A 836 13.21 10.55 39.69
N ASP A 837 12.71 11.55 40.42
CA ASP A 837 13.56 12.60 41.00
C ASP A 837 13.60 12.45 42.53
N ILE A 838 14.79 12.20 43.05
CA ILE A 838 15.05 12.08 44.48
C ILE A 838 14.56 13.31 45.28
N LYS A 839 14.50 14.50 44.65
CA LYS A 839 14.00 15.74 45.28
C LYS A 839 12.52 15.69 45.63
N ASN A 840 11.75 14.80 45.00
CA ASN A 840 10.32 14.66 45.26
C ASN A 840 10.01 13.79 46.48
N TYR A 841 11.04 13.24 47.15
CA TYR A 841 10.89 12.43 48.33
C TYR A 841 11.16 13.22 49.62
N ASP A 842 10.23 13.12 50.58
CA ASP A 842 10.48 13.53 51.96
C ASP A 842 11.15 12.40 52.72
N ALA A 843 12.47 12.36 52.67
CA ALA A 843 13.31 11.39 53.37
C ALA A 843 13.64 11.82 54.82
N THR A 844 13.11 12.95 55.32
CA THR A 844 13.51 13.49 56.64
C THR A 844 12.77 12.84 57.82
N LYS A 845 11.90 11.88 57.56
CA LYS A 845 10.98 11.34 58.58
C LYS A 845 11.60 10.22 59.41
N THR A 846 11.26 10.22 60.69
CA THR A 846 11.62 9.17 61.65
C THR A 846 10.38 8.74 62.42
N THR A 847 10.25 7.45 62.71
CA THR A 847 9.20 6.93 63.58
C THR A 847 9.48 7.30 65.05
N GLN A 848 8.48 7.13 65.92
CA GLN A 848 8.68 7.28 67.38
C GLN A 848 9.70 6.29 67.96
N SER A 849 9.97 5.19 67.26
CA SER A 849 10.98 4.18 67.61
C SER A 849 12.37 4.47 67.05
N GLY A 850 12.58 5.62 66.38
CA GLY A 850 13.87 6.02 65.83
C GLY A 850 14.23 5.40 64.48
N LYS A 851 13.28 4.76 63.79
CA LYS A 851 13.50 4.18 62.45
C LYS A 851 13.25 5.21 61.35
N HIS A 852 14.02 5.16 60.28
CA HIS A 852 13.98 6.10 59.16
C HIS A 852 13.07 5.59 58.03
N TYR A 853 12.36 6.49 57.33
CA TYR A 853 11.53 6.15 56.17
C TYR A 853 11.39 7.35 55.22
N PHE A 854 10.85 7.11 54.03
CA PHE A 854 10.63 8.14 53.00
C PHE A 854 9.20 8.09 52.46
N ASN A 855 8.69 9.25 52.03
CA ASN A 855 7.41 9.41 51.37
C ASN A 855 7.58 10.15 50.04
N LEU A 856 6.83 9.74 49.02
CA LEU A 856 6.76 10.44 47.74
C LEU A 856 5.69 11.52 47.79
N LEU A 857 6.04 12.73 47.34
CA LEU A 857 5.16 13.91 47.35
C LEU A 857 4.67 14.28 45.94
N ASP A 858 3.43 14.79 45.86
CA ASP A 858 2.89 15.42 44.65
C ASP A 858 3.37 16.88 44.48
N GLU A 859 2.85 17.58 43.47
CA GLU A 859 3.17 18.99 43.20
C GLU A 859 2.73 19.96 44.29
N LYS A 860 1.69 19.59 45.06
CA LYS A 860 1.15 20.39 46.16
C LYS A 860 1.85 20.09 47.49
N GLY A 861 2.72 19.08 47.52
CA GLY A 861 3.42 18.60 48.70
C GLY A 861 2.62 17.55 49.51
N ASP A 862 1.53 17.02 48.96
CA ASP A 862 0.74 15.96 49.59
C ASP A 862 1.41 14.59 49.36
N VAL A 863 1.26 13.68 50.33
CA VAL A 863 1.86 12.34 50.25
C VAL A 863 1.03 11.46 49.32
N ILE A 864 1.64 10.98 48.23
CA ILE A 864 1.00 10.08 47.27
C ILE A 864 1.50 8.63 47.39
N GLY A 865 2.75 8.44 47.82
CA GLY A 865 3.37 7.13 48.01
C GLY A 865 4.12 7.04 49.34
N ARG A 866 4.11 5.87 49.96
CA ARG A 866 4.88 5.55 51.17
C ARG A 866 5.71 4.29 50.97
N THR A 867 6.90 4.27 51.55
CA THR A 867 7.64 3.01 51.68
C THR A 867 6.96 2.06 52.67
N GLN A 868 7.06 0.76 52.41
CA GLN A 868 6.58 -0.27 53.32
C GLN A 868 7.57 -0.54 54.48
N ASN A 869 8.86 -0.33 54.23
CA ASN A 869 9.94 -0.71 55.13
C ASN A 869 10.45 0.49 55.94
N TYR A 870 10.96 0.21 57.14
CA TYR A 870 11.55 1.19 58.03
C TYR A 870 12.99 0.79 58.34
N TYR A 871 13.91 1.73 58.22
CA TYR A 871 15.35 1.47 58.22
C TYR A 871 16.01 1.89 59.52
N ASP A 872 17.12 1.25 59.86
CA ASP A 872 17.79 1.46 61.16
C ASP A 872 18.71 2.67 61.13
N SER A 873 19.16 3.08 59.94
CA SER A 873 19.98 4.27 59.73
C SER A 873 19.52 5.08 58.51
N PRO A 874 19.85 6.39 58.46
CA PRO A 874 19.60 7.22 57.28
C PRO A 874 20.30 6.71 56.02
N GLU A 875 21.50 6.14 56.15
CA GLU A 875 22.30 5.64 55.03
C GLU A 875 21.63 4.43 54.37
N GLU A 876 21.10 3.49 55.16
CA GLU A 876 20.36 2.34 54.66
C GLU A 876 19.07 2.76 53.93
N ARG A 877 18.38 3.79 54.45
CA ARG A 877 17.22 4.39 53.77
C ARG A 877 17.60 5.00 52.42
N ASP A 878 18.68 5.79 52.38
CA ASP A 878 19.11 6.52 51.19
C ASP A 878 19.59 5.57 50.08
N GLU A 879 20.28 4.48 50.42
CA GLU A 879 20.67 3.44 49.46
C GLU A 879 19.45 2.78 48.79
N VAL A 880 18.40 2.50 49.58
CA VAL A 880 17.14 1.95 49.03
C VAL A 880 16.39 2.99 48.20
N LEU A 881 16.43 4.26 48.60
CA LEU A 881 15.82 5.35 47.84
C LEU A 881 16.50 5.55 46.48
N ASP A 882 17.85 5.55 46.43
CA ASP A 882 18.62 5.62 45.19
C ASP A 882 18.31 4.41 44.28
N THR A 883 18.21 3.22 44.86
CA THR A 883 17.83 2.00 44.13
C THR A 883 16.42 2.11 43.54
N LEU A 884 15.46 2.65 44.30
CA LEU A 884 14.10 2.89 43.83
C LEU A 884 14.07 3.90 42.67
N VAL A 885 14.78 5.02 42.81
CA VAL A 885 14.83 6.07 41.77
C VAL A 885 15.40 5.49 40.47
N ASN A 886 16.53 4.78 40.53
CA ASN A 886 17.12 4.13 39.36
C ASN A 886 16.18 3.08 38.75
N PHE A 887 15.51 2.29 39.58
CA PHE A 887 14.53 1.30 39.10
C PHE A 887 13.34 1.96 38.40
N LEU A 888 12.82 3.08 38.93
CA LEU A 888 11.74 3.82 38.28
C LEU A 888 12.20 4.50 36.99
N GLU A 889 13.45 4.94 36.90
CA GLU A 889 14.05 5.47 35.67
C GLU A 889 14.19 4.38 34.60
N GLU A 890 14.63 3.18 34.97
CA GLU A 890 14.70 2.02 34.06
C GLU A 890 13.31 1.56 33.60
N LEU A 891 12.29 1.65 34.45
CA LEU A 891 10.90 1.32 34.11
C LEU A 891 10.17 2.42 33.32
N ALA A 892 10.68 3.64 33.32
CA ALA A 892 9.99 4.79 32.73
C ALA A 892 9.59 4.56 31.26
N PRO A 893 10.45 4.01 30.36
CA PRO A 893 10.06 3.79 28.96
C PRO A 893 8.91 2.77 28.82
N ALA A 894 8.92 1.70 29.62
CA ALA A 894 7.87 0.68 29.60
C ALA A 894 6.55 1.17 30.22
N PHE A 895 6.62 2.10 31.18
CA PHE A 895 5.43 2.69 31.78
C PHE A 895 4.84 3.80 30.90
N GLN A 896 5.68 4.61 30.26
CA GLN A 896 5.25 5.63 29.29
C GLN A 896 4.58 4.99 28.06
N SER A 897 5.03 3.82 27.61
CA SER A 897 4.34 3.09 26.53
C SER A 897 3.01 2.46 26.97
N MET A 898 2.77 2.28 28.28
CA MET A 898 1.51 1.76 28.81
C MET A 898 0.48 2.84 29.13
N VAL A 899 0.93 4.01 29.60
CA VAL A 899 0.07 5.15 29.98
C VAL A 899 0.08 6.25 28.91
N GLY A 900 0.74 6.01 27.77
CA GLY A 900 0.85 6.95 26.68
C GLY A 900 -0.50 7.34 26.09
N GLU A 901 -0.51 8.49 25.41
CA GLU A 901 -1.69 8.97 24.68
C GLU A 901 -2.11 7.94 23.63
N GLY A 902 -3.39 7.57 23.64
CA GLY A 902 -3.95 6.55 22.77
C GLY A 902 -5.25 7.01 22.15
N LEU A 903 -5.47 6.62 20.89
CA LEU A 903 -6.73 6.84 20.19
C LEU A 903 -7.30 5.48 19.80
N HIS A 904 -8.58 5.26 20.11
CA HIS A 904 -9.32 4.09 19.65
C HIS A 904 -10.56 4.55 18.90
N ILE A 905 -10.75 4.03 17.70
CA ILE A 905 -12.00 4.22 16.95
C ILE A 905 -12.89 2.99 17.11
N ILE A 906 -14.09 3.22 17.64
CA ILE A 906 -15.15 2.21 17.71
C ILE A 906 -16.05 2.39 16.50
N GLU A 907 -16.00 1.43 15.59
CA GLU A 907 -16.88 1.37 14.44
C GLU A 907 -18.23 0.78 14.81
N HIS A 908 -19.32 1.53 14.60
CA HIS A 908 -20.66 1.09 14.95
C HIS A 908 -21.59 1.08 13.74
N LEU A 909 -21.63 -0.05 13.02
CA LEU A 909 -22.42 -0.23 11.79
C LEU A 909 -23.92 0.16 11.93
N LEU A 910 -24.54 -0.12 13.09
CA LEU A 910 -25.96 0.24 13.33
C LEU A 910 -26.22 1.75 13.46
N LEU A 911 -25.19 2.56 13.66
CA LEU A 911 -25.31 4.03 13.74
C LEU A 911 -25.09 4.70 12.38
N ARG A 912 -24.87 3.92 11.31
CA ARG A 912 -24.79 4.46 9.95
C ARG A 912 -26.12 5.16 9.61
N PRO A 913 -26.09 6.45 9.20
CA PRO A 913 -27.30 7.17 8.81
C PRO A 913 -27.99 6.50 7.62
N ARG A 914 -29.32 6.31 7.70
CA ARG A 914 -30.13 5.69 6.63
C ARG A 914 -30.48 6.63 5.45
N SER A 915 -30.04 7.88 5.53
CA SER A 915 -30.23 8.90 4.48
C SER A 915 -29.34 10.09 4.78
N TRP A 916 -28.68 10.63 3.75
CA TRP A 916 -28.16 11.99 3.72
C TRP A 916 -29.13 12.90 2.97
#